data_AF-A0A947NT32-F1
#
_entry.id   AF-A0A947NT32-F1
#
_cell.length_a   1.000
_cell.length_b   1.000
_cell.length_c   1.000
_cell.angle_alpha   90.00
_cell.angle_beta   90.00
_cell.angle_gamma   90.00
#
_symmetry.space_group_name_H-M   'P 1'
#
loop_
_entity.id
_entity.type
_entity.pdbx_description
1 polymer ?
#
loop_
_entity_poly.entity_id
_entity_poly.type
_entity_poly.pdbx_seq_one_letter_code
_entity_poly.pdbx_strand_id
1 'polypeptide(L)'
;MLRRLKTLVWSEQDRQKCTKRSAIKVLLFSACFFCLLIIPIAAFAQLTTSDVGLQYAAEIGLTTTDIRTIVARVINAFLGLLGLLAVSLFIYAGYLYMTAGGDSSKVDQAKKLMINVVIGLAIIMAAYAITAFIFQAITGASLLGGGGRGGSSSSLSSLRGGSSHILGNGIIEYHYPEVGQTDVPRNTNISITFKRPFVLSTVFMDYEDNGTYDTADDIIPEVLQLNTDNFKVIPNESLGAVEGSVPDDRFNSRYPDAGLIAPPTARVSMVAAEFDPQDLQTLVILPTDYLGSSTADVTYRVAIRGGDNGVRVWVPGEEEGEPEVENAFDSMNADGGYYWPFTTGTTLDLTPPQILSVEPEAVINPALEREILPRNQLLQIYFNEPMDPTTSSGRTDRGLTNILVEGRCLPGADCDCWIPGDTCESFMTIPGAVNMGPRYRAVEFISSIPCEGVSVNSCGDPVYCLPRNIEIRVRALAATLSTDPPKAAAPNGPLDMVGNSLDGNSNGVAEGPRVSDYILNTRVGDGDSVRWLYHVGSTIDLTEPVITQIDPLAEVPPPDADDLHPDGPSNVPVNLPITITWSKVMGIGSMRSGAYNETAAPGDDELFIDSRTTIALRSRELEKEDRTADCTDPAEPCRTLPPLPPPAFFIGVGDGPVVIGDVRVTRMNILHRDFLTANDLGFTLDEIAAGHDEGIPLYEPVVGARIKDSRQNCFYPSRYIRCDMGGHASCCNATGSDPFSCPIGL
;
A
#
# COMPACT_ATOMS: atom_id res chain seq x y z
N MET A 1 58.55 -63.37 47.65
CA MET A 1 57.40 -64.31 47.73
C MET A 1 56.50 -63.85 48.88
N LEU A 2 55.19 -63.73 48.64
CA LEU A 2 54.08 -63.45 49.59
C LEU A 2 53.77 -61.99 50.02
N ARG A 3 52.64 -61.50 49.45
CA ARG A 3 51.49 -60.74 50.02
C ARG A 3 51.75 -59.63 51.07
N ARG A 4 51.27 -58.41 50.78
CA ARG A 4 50.19 -57.73 51.55
C ARG A 4 49.69 -56.43 50.90
N LEU A 5 48.36 -56.36 50.76
CA LEU A 5 47.54 -55.17 50.55
C LEU A 5 47.62 -54.21 51.76
N LYS A 6 47.50 -52.89 51.52
CA LYS A 6 46.46 -52.00 52.10
C LYS A 6 46.58 -50.53 51.62
N THR A 7 45.58 -50.11 50.85
CA THR A 7 44.82 -48.84 50.96
C THR A 7 45.54 -47.50 51.11
N LEU A 8 45.54 -46.69 50.03
CA LEU A 8 45.62 -45.22 50.07
C LEU A 8 44.24 -44.66 49.67
N VAL A 9 43.38 -44.55 50.67
CA VAL A 9 42.12 -43.79 50.60
C VAL A 9 42.49 -42.31 50.63
N TRP A 10 42.26 -41.61 49.52
CA TRP A 10 42.28 -40.15 49.52
C TRP A 10 40.99 -39.65 50.21
N SER A 11 41.16 -38.82 51.24
CA SER A 11 40.04 -38.26 52.01
C SER A 11 39.25 -37.21 51.20
N GLU A 12 37.95 -37.16 51.43
CA GLU A 12 37.00 -36.20 50.86
C GLU A 12 37.32 -34.72 51.17
N GLN A 13 38.27 -34.44 52.07
CA GLN A 13 38.53 -33.10 52.59
C GLN A 13 39.33 -32.20 51.64
N ASP A 14 40.07 -32.78 50.67
CA ASP A 14 40.88 -32.01 49.73
C ASP A 14 40.14 -31.60 48.44
N ARG A 15 38.98 -32.21 48.14
CA ARG A 15 38.11 -31.78 47.02
C ARG A 15 37.31 -30.50 47.31
N GLN A 16 37.00 -30.23 48.58
CA GLN A 16 36.20 -29.04 48.95
C GLN A 16 36.99 -27.71 48.92
N LYS A 17 38.32 -27.73 49.03
CA LYS A 17 39.13 -26.50 49.07
C LYS A 17 39.38 -25.89 47.69
N CYS A 18 39.31 -26.69 46.61
CA CYS A 18 39.52 -26.21 45.24
C CYS A 18 38.24 -25.61 44.61
N THR A 19 37.04 -26.03 45.02
CA THR A 19 35.77 -25.50 44.49
C THR A 19 35.37 -24.15 45.11
N LYS A 20 35.72 -23.88 46.37
CA LYS A 20 35.42 -22.60 47.03
C LYS A 20 36.21 -21.40 46.48
N ARG A 21 37.45 -21.60 46.01
CA ARG A 21 38.29 -20.51 45.47
C ARG A 21 37.91 -20.09 44.05
N SER A 22 37.33 -20.98 43.23
CA SER A 22 36.78 -20.62 41.91
C SER A 22 35.40 -19.96 42.02
N ALA A 23 34.54 -20.39 42.95
CA ALA A 23 33.23 -19.78 43.16
C ALA A 23 33.31 -18.31 43.60
N ILE A 24 34.29 -17.96 44.45
CA ILE A 24 34.51 -16.57 44.91
C ILE A 24 34.99 -15.66 43.77
N LYS A 25 35.82 -16.17 42.84
CA LYS A 25 36.28 -15.39 41.69
C LYS A 25 35.17 -15.14 40.66
N VAL A 26 34.26 -16.10 40.48
CA VAL A 26 33.09 -15.94 39.60
C VAL A 26 32.07 -14.99 40.22
N LEU A 27 31.84 -15.05 41.54
CA LEU A 27 31.00 -14.10 42.27
C LEU A 27 31.55 -12.67 42.24
N LEU A 28 32.87 -12.49 42.40
CA LEU A 28 33.53 -11.17 42.31
C LEU A 28 33.50 -10.61 40.88
N PHE A 29 33.65 -11.47 39.86
CA PHE A 29 33.58 -11.05 38.45
C PHE A 29 32.15 -10.66 38.06
N SER A 30 31.15 -11.44 38.50
CA SER A 30 29.72 -11.12 38.30
C SER A 30 29.30 -9.85 39.04
N ALA A 31 29.79 -9.61 40.25
CA ALA A 31 29.51 -8.39 41.02
C ALA A 31 30.21 -7.15 40.43
N CYS A 32 31.41 -7.30 39.88
CA CYS A 32 32.14 -6.21 39.23
C CYS A 32 31.50 -5.84 37.87
N PHE A 33 31.04 -6.83 37.10
CA PHE A 33 30.27 -6.62 35.86
C PHE A 33 28.92 -5.94 36.14
N PHE A 34 28.26 -6.32 37.25
CA PHE A 34 27.03 -5.68 37.72
C PHE A 34 27.27 -4.22 38.15
N CYS A 35 28.37 -3.89 38.84
CA CYS A 35 28.72 -2.51 39.19
C CYS A 35 29.12 -1.64 37.99
N LEU A 36 29.73 -2.20 36.95
CA LEU A 36 30.14 -1.43 35.75
C LEU A 36 28.95 -1.07 34.83
N LEU A 37 27.86 -1.84 34.87
CA LEU A 37 26.66 -1.61 34.05
C LEU A 37 25.64 -0.63 34.67
N ILE A 38 25.80 -0.26 35.95
CA ILE A 38 24.88 0.66 36.67
C ILE A 38 25.31 2.14 36.51
N ILE A 39 26.45 2.42 35.89
CA ILE A 39 27.03 3.78 35.86
C ILE A 39 26.35 4.77 34.88
N PRO A 40 25.54 4.38 33.86
CA PRO A 40 24.76 5.35 33.10
C PRO A 40 23.25 5.21 33.39
N ILE A 41 22.80 5.47 34.63
CA ILE A 41 21.35 5.63 34.93
C ILE A 41 21.02 7.09 35.31
N ALA A 42 22.01 7.97 35.38
CA ALA A 42 21.79 9.38 35.73
C ALA A 42 21.45 10.30 34.54
N ALA A 43 21.35 9.80 33.32
CA ALA A 43 20.94 10.59 32.16
C ALA A 43 19.93 9.82 31.31
N PHE A 44 18.81 10.48 30.99
CA PHE A 44 17.73 10.06 30.09
C PHE A 44 16.61 9.18 30.70
N ALA A 45 15.60 9.87 31.25
CA ALA A 45 14.19 9.49 31.09
C ALA A 45 13.32 10.73 31.36
N GLN A 46 13.21 11.63 30.38
CA GLN A 46 12.11 12.61 30.35
C GLN A 46 10.91 11.94 29.67
N LEU A 47 9.88 11.66 30.46
CA LEU A 47 8.53 11.34 30.01
C LEU A 47 7.66 12.53 30.41
N THR A 48 7.13 13.25 29.43
CA THR A 48 6.12 14.30 29.61
C THR A 48 4.76 13.63 29.76
N THR A 49 4.21 13.64 30.97
CA THR A 49 2.81 13.25 31.21
C THR A 49 1.99 14.47 31.57
N SER A 50 0.83 14.54 30.92
CA SER A 50 -0.22 15.54 31.00
C SER A 50 -0.61 15.89 32.43
N ASP A 51 -0.77 17.20 32.66
CA ASP A 51 -1.03 17.84 33.94
C ASP A 51 -2.47 17.55 34.41
N VAL A 52 -2.62 16.70 35.43
CA VAL A 52 -3.87 16.53 36.18
C VAL A 52 -3.81 17.33 37.48
N GLY A 53 -3.92 18.66 37.37
CA GLY A 53 -4.37 19.55 38.45
C GLY A 53 -3.62 19.43 39.78
N LEU A 54 -2.29 19.33 39.77
CA LEU A 54 -1.47 19.18 40.99
C LEU A 54 -0.98 20.50 41.60
N GLN A 55 -1.53 21.65 41.19
CA GLN A 55 -1.06 22.95 41.65
C GLN A 55 -1.30 23.24 43.15
N TYR A 56 -2.04 22.38 43.86
CA TYR A 56 -2.22 22.45 45.32
C TYR A 56 -1.16 21.65 46.11
N ALA A 57 -0.41 20.74 45.47
CA ALA A 57 0.56 19.87 46.16
C ALA A 57 1.95 20.53 46.36
N ALA A 58 2.28 21.54 45.55
CA ALA A 58 3.56 22.24 45.61
C ALA A 58 3.70 23.18 46.84
N GLU A 59 2.60 23.64 47.43
CA GLU A 59 2.62 24.52 48.61
C GLU A 59 2.86 23.77 49.94
N ILE A 60 2.79 22.44 49.95
CA ILE A 60 2.96 21.59 51.15
C ILE A 60 4.26 20.76 51.16
N GLY A 61 5.19 21.04 50.23
CA GLY A 61 6.54 20.45 50.24
C GLY A 61 6.59 18.95 49.92
N LEU A 62 5.55 18.40 49.29
CA LEU A 62 5.54 17.02 48.82
C LEU A 62 6.05 16.95 47.37
N THR A 63 6.82 15.90 47.06
CA THR A 63 7.43 15.71 45.73
C THR A 63 6.37 15.67 44.64
N THR A 64 6.51 16.51 43.61
CA THR A 64 5.57 16.72 42.49
C THR A 64 5.53 15.58 41.46
N THR A 65 6.02 14.39 41.82
CA THR A 65 5.99 13.22 40.95
C THR A 65 4.79 12.35 41.33
N ASP A 66 3.92 12.06 40.35
CA ASP A 66 2.79 11.17 40.54
C ASP A 66 3.28 9.84 41.14
N ILE A 67 2.62 9.40 42.22
CA ILE A 67 2.92 8.15 42.90
C ILE A 67 2.83 6.96 41.94
N ARG A 68 2.00 7.03 40.91
CA ARG A 68 1.90 6.03 39.83
C ARG A 68 3.20 5.96 39.02
N THR A 69 3.82 7.09 38.75
CA THR A 69 5.11 7.18 38.04
C THR A 69 6.26 6.64 38.89
N ILE A 70 6.23 6.89 40.22
CA ILE A 70 7.21 6.31 41.14
C ILE A 70 7.05 4.77 41.19
N VAL A 71 5.82 4.27 41.28
CA VAL A 71 5.53 2.82 41.29
C VAL A 71 5.92 2.16 39.97
N ALA A 72 5.57 2.75 38.83
CA ALA A 72 5.95 2.24 37.51
C ALA A 72 7.47 2.18 37.32
N ARG A 73 8.19 3.21 37.79
CA ARG A 73 9.66 3.24 37.76
C ARG A 73 10.27 2.11 38.61
N VAL A 74 9.70 1.84 39.78
CA VAL A 74 10.14 0.74 40.65
C VAL A 74 9.86 -0.62 39.99
N ILE A 75 8.67 -0.82 39.41
CA ILE A 75 8.30 -2.07 38.72
C ILE A 75 9.24 -2.34 37.54
N ASN A 76 9.51 -1.33 36.70
CA ASN A 76 10.42 -1.48 35.55
C ASN A 76 11.86 -1.81 35.97
N ALA A 77 12.33 -1.23 37.08
CA ALA A 77 13.64 -1.59 37.65
C ALA A 77 13.68 -3.05 38.14
N PHE A 78 12.59 -3.54 38.76
CA PHE A 78 12.49 -4.94 39.19
C PHE A 78 12.36 -5.92 38.02
N LEU A 79 11.59 -5.59 36.98
CA LEU A 79 11.45 -6.43 35.77
C LEU A 79 12.78 -6.53 35.01
N GLY A 80 13.52 -5.43 34.89
CA GLY A 80 14.87 -5.42 34.31
C GLY A 80 15.83 -6.33 35.08
N LEU A 81 15.80 -6.30 36.42
CA LEU A 81 16.60 -7.19 37.26
C LEU A 81 16.24 -8.67 37.06
N LEU A 82 14.95 -9.00 36.96
CA LEU A 82 14.49 -10.37 36.73
C LEU A 82 14.88 -10.88 35.33
N GLY A 83 14.80 -10.04 34.29
CA GLY A 83 15.25 -10.39 32.94
C GLY A 83 16.75 -10.70 32.90
N LEU A 84 17.56 -9.88 33.58
CA LEU A 84 19.00 -10.12 33.70
C LEU A 84 19.32 -11.44 34.43
N LEU A 85 18.58 -11.75 35.49
CA LEU A 85 18.73 -13.03 36.21
C LEU A 85 18.35 -14.22 35.33
N ALA A 86 17.28 -14.11 34.53
CA ALA A 86 16.87 -15.16 33.60
C ALA A 86 17.96 -15.46 32.56
N VAL A 87 18.54 -14.44 31.93
CA VAL A 87 19.66 -14.59 30.99
C VAL A 87 20.88 -15.24 31.67
N SER A 88 21.20 -14.80 32.89
CA SER A 88 22.32 -15.34 33.66
C SER A 88 22.15 -16.84 33.98
N LEU A 89 20.93 -17.25 34.36
CA LEU A 89 20.60 -18.65 34.62
C LEU A 89 20.60 -19.50 33.34
N PHE A 90 20.18 -18.94 32.21
CA PHE A 90 20.27 -19.62 30.91
C PHE A 90 21.72 -19.87 30.48
N ILE A 91 22.60 -18.88 30.65
CA ILE A 91 24.03 -19.03 30.38
C ILE A 91 24.64 -20.11 31.30
N TYR A 92 24.26 -20.12 32.58
CA TYR A 92 24.71 -21.15 33.52
C TYR A 92 24.20 -22.55 33.14
N ALA A 93 22.94 -22.67 32.72
CA ALA A 93 22.38 -23.93 32.24
C ALA A 93 23.08 -24.42 30.97
N GLY A 94 23.39 -23.52 30.03
CA GLY A 94 24.16 -23.82 28.83
C GLY A 94 25.58 -24.29 29.15
N TYR A 95 26.26 -23.62 30.08
CA TYR A 95 27.57 -24.04 30.56
C TYR A 95 27.53 -25.44 31.21
N LEU A 96 26.52 -25.71 32.05
CA LEU A 96 26.34 -27.02 32.69
C LEU A 96 26.07 -28.13 31.67
N TYR A 97 25.32 -27.81 30.60
CA TYR A 97 25.05 -28.73 29.51
C TYR A 97 26.32 -29.05 28.69
N MET A 98 27.09 -28.02 28.32
CA MET A 98 28.33 -28.18 27.55
C MET A 98 29.43 -28.92 28.34
N THR A 99 29.44 -28.79 29.67
CA THR A 99 30.44 -29.44 30.55
C THR A 99 30.00 -30.80 31.08
N ALA A 100 28.85 -31.33 30.65
CA ALA A 100 28.31 -32.59 31.17
C ALA A 100 29.12 -33.83 30.75
N GLY A 101 29.84 -33.80 29.62
CA GLY A 101 30.79 -34.85 29.23
C GLY A 101 30.22 -36.28 29.18
N GLY A 102 28.90 -36.43 28.95
CA GLY A 102 28.19 -37.72 28.95
C GLY A 102 27.59 -38.16 30.28
N ASP A 103 27.72 -37.39 31.36
CA ASP A 103 27.03 -37.62 32.63
C ASP A 103 25.55 -37.23 32.53
N SER A 104 24.67 -38.23 32.45
CA SER A 104 23.22 -38.05 32.28
C SER A 104 22.60 -37.22 33.40
N SER A 105 23.13 -37.29 34.62
CA SER A 105 22.61 -36.52 35.76
C SER A 105 22.78 -35.01 35.56
N LYS A 106 23.91 -34.59 34.97
CA LYS A 106 24.17 -33.16 34.70
C LYS A 106 23.39 -32.63 33.52
N VAL A 107 23.22 -33.46 32.49
CA VAL A 107 22.36 -33.14 31.33
C VAL A 107 20.92 -32.92 31.79
N ASP A 108 20.40 -33.82 32.64
CA ASP A 108 19.04 -33.71 33.16
C ASP A 108 18.87 -32.50 34.07
N GLN A 109 19.89 -32.16 34.88
CA GLN A 109 19.88 -30.95 35.70
C GLN A 109 19.88 -29.68 34.85
N ALA A 110 20.69 -29.60 33.79
CA ALA A 110 20.73 -28.46 32.89
C ALA A 110 19.39 -28.26 32.16
N LYS A 111 18.79 -29.35 31.66
CA LYS A 111 17.46 -29.31 31.01
C LYS A 111 16.36 -28.87 31.97
N LYS A 112 16.33 -29.41 33.20
CA LYS A 112 15.37 -28.97 34.24
C LYS A 112 15.53 -27.50 34.57
N LEU A 113 16.76 -27.00 34.64
CA LEU A 113 17.00 -25.59 34.90
C LEU A 113 16.50 -24.70 33.76
N MET A 114 16.77 -25.06 32.50
CA MET A 114 16.23 -24.32 31.35
C MET A 114 14.70 -24.29 31.35
N ILE A 115 14.05 -25.44 31.58
CA ILE A 115 12.59 -25.54 31.64
C ILE A 115 12.03 -24.65 32.76
N ASN A 116 12.63 -24.66 33.94
CA ASN A 116 12.19 -23.84 35.06
C ASN A 116 12.33 -22.33 34.78
N VAL A 117 13.39 -21.92 34.07
CA VAL A 117 13.56 -20.50 33.67
C VAL A 117 12.52 -20.09 32.63
N VAL A 118 12.20 -20.95 31.66
CA VAL A 118 11.14 -20.71 30.66
C VAL A 118 9.77 -20.58 31.34
N ILE A 119 9.46 -21.47 32.28
CA ILE A 119 8.19 -21.40 33.06
C ILE A 119 8.14 -20.09 33.85
N GLY A 120 9.24 -19.69 34.49
CA GLY A 120 9.31 -18.41 35.22
C GLY A 120 9.07 -17.21 34.30
N LEU A 121 9.67 -17.18 33.12
CA LEU A 121 9.46 -16.11 32.14
C LEU A 121 8.02 -16.08 31.62
N ALA A 122 7.44 -17.26 31.34
CA ALA A 122 6.05 -17.38 30.91
C ALA A 122 5.07 -16.85 31.97
N ILE A 123 5.31 -17.11 33.26
CA ILE A 123 4.49 -16.57 34.36
C ILE A 123 4.61 -15.05 34.44
N ILE A 124 5.81 -14.49 34.28
CA ILE A 124 6.02 -13.02 34.31
C ILE A 124 5.29 -12.36 33.14
N MET A 125 5.39 -12.92 31.93
CA MET A 125 4.68 -12.41 30.75
C MET A 125 3.16 -12.54 30.89
N ALA A 126 2.67 -13.66 31.43
CA ALA A 126 1.25 -13.85 31.68
C ALA A 126 0.73 -12.87 32.75
N ALA A 127 1.49 -12.61 33.81
CA ALA A 127 1.13 -11.64 34.83
C ALA A 127 1.06 -10.21 34.26
N TYR A 128 2.00 -9.86 33.36
CA TYR A 128 1.96 -8.59 32.65
C TYR A 128 0.74 -8.49 31.73
N ALA A 129 0.45 -9.53 30.95
CA ALA A 129 -0.71 -9.58 30.06
C ALA A 129 -2.04 -9.47 30.82
N ILE A 130 -2.17 -10.19 31.95
CA ILE A 130 -3.37 -10.13 32.81
C ILE A 130 -3.52 -8.75 33.44
N THR A 131 -2.42 -8.15 33.93
CA THR A 131 -2.47 -6.81 34.53
C THR A 131 -2.85 -5.77 33.48
N ALA A 132 -2.29 -5.86 32.26
CA ALA A 132 -2.66 -5.02 31.14
C ALA A 132 -4.15 -5.18 30.77
N PHE A 133 -4.63 -6.43 30.70
CA PHE A 133 -6.04 -6.76 30.45
C PHE A 133 -6.99 -6.20 31.51
N ILE A 134 -6.63 -6.28 32.80
CA ILE A 134 -7.45 -5.74 33.89
C ILE A 134 -7.48 -4.21 33.86
N PHE A 135 -6.33 -3.56 33.62
CA PHE A 135 -6.32 -2.09 33.44
C PHE A 135 -7.18 -1.69 32.25
N GLN A 136 -7.09 -2.41 31.15
CA GLN A 136 -7.91 -2.23 29.94
C GLN A 136 -9.41 -2.46 30.16
N ALA A 137 -9.81 -3.45 30.97
CA ALA A 137 -11.20 -3.68 31.33
C ALA A 137 -11.78 -2.56 32.23
N ILE A 138 -10.92 -1.85 32.97
CA ILE A 138 -11.31 -0.76 33.87
C ILE A 138 -11.21 0.62 33.19
N THR A 139 -10.30 0.81 32.23
CA THR A 139 -10.10 2.07 31.51
C THR A 139 -10.74 2.12 30.12
N GLY A 140 -11.29 1.00 29.62
CA GLY A 140 -11.97 0.92 28.33
C GLY A 140 -11.07 1.04 27.09
N ALA A 141 -9.75 0.93 27.25
CA ALA A 141 -8.78 1.12 26.15
C ALA A 141 -8.31 -0.23 25.58
N SER A 142 -8.80 -0.59 24.39
CA SER A 142 -8.42 -1.81 23.64
C SER A 142 -6.96 -1.76 23.11
N LEU A 143 -6.32 -2.92 22.89
CA LEU A 143 -4.87 -3.07 22.58
C LEU A 143 -4.55 -3.10 21.07
N LEU A 144 -5.55 -2.87 20.22
CA LEU A 144 -5.37 -2.62 18.80
C LEU A 144 -5.97 -1.24 18.52
N GLY A 145 -5.22 -0.39 17.82
CA GLY A 145 -5.56 1.01 17.62
C GLY A 145 -6.94 1.19 16.98
N GLY A 146 -7.75 2.07 17.57
CA GLY A 146 -9.00 2.54 16.97
C GLY A 146 -10.09 2.78 18.01
N GLY A 147 -10.57 4.02 18.11
CA GLY A 147 -11.86 4.36 18.73
C GLY A 147 -11.79 5.01 20.10
N GLY A 148 -11.53 6.32 20.14
CA GLY A 148 -11.85 7.16 21.29
C GLY A 148 -13.37 7.23 21.51
N ARG A 149 -13.80 7.15 22.77
CA ARG A 149 -15.14 7.56 23.20
C ARG A 149 -15.01 8.80 24.09
N GLY A 150 -15.51 9.92 23.59
CA GLY A 150 -15.82 11.11 24.37
C GLY A 150 -17.19 11.63 23.92
N GLY A 151 -18.21 11.46 24.76
CA GLY A 151 -19.50 12.07 24.55
C GLY A 151 -19.38 13.59 24.70
N SER A 152 -19.73 14.32 23.65
CA SER A 152 -20.26 15.67 23.73
C SER A 152 -21.12 15.92 22.51
N SER A 153 -22.40 16.14 22.77
CA SER A 153 -23.39 16.66 21.85
C SER A 153 -22.90 17.98 21.25
N SER A 154 -22.35 17.94 20.04
CA SER A 154 -22.12 19.11 19.20
C SER A 154 -22.75 18.88 17.84
N SER A 155 -23.89 19.56 17.66
CA SER A 155 -24.67 19.81 16.45
C SER A 155 -24.32 19.02 15.19
N LEU A 156 -25.29 18.18 14.81
CA LEU A 156 -25.56 17.54 13.53
C LEU A 156 -25.77 18.55 12.38
N SER A 157 -24.86 19.51 12.24
CA SER A 157 -24.84 20.52 11.18
C SER A 157 -23.52 20.55 10.41
N SER A 158 -22.54 19.72 10.78
CA SER A 158 -21.30 19.49 10.01
C SER A 158 -21.39 18.35 8.99
N LEU A 159 -22.48 17.56 8.96
CA LEU A 159 -22.70 16.50 7.96
C LEU A 159 -23.14 17.02 6.58
N ARG A 160 -23.07 18.33 6.33
CA ARG A 160 -23.32 18.93 5.01
C ARG A 160 -22.05 19.36 4.26
N GLY A 161 -20.86 19.10 4.81
CA GLY A 161 -19.57 19.31 4.12
C GLY A 161 -18.84 17.98 3.97
N GLY A 162 -18.52 17.59 2.73
CA GLY A 162 -18.06 16.26 2.36
C GLY A 162 -16.70 15.89 2.93
N SER A 163 -16.68 15.12 4.02
CA SER A 163 -15.52 14.33 4.41
C SER A 163 -15.60 12.94 3.75
N SER A 164 -15.49 12.93 2.43
CA SER A 164 -15.28 11.69 1.67
C SER A 164 -13.90 11.13 2.04
N HIS A 165 -13.86 10.04 2.82
CA HIS A 165 -12.64 9.26 3.10
C HIS A 165 -12.18 8.41 1.89
N ILE A 166 -12.54 8.83 0.68
CA ILE A 166 -11.92 8.42 -0.59
C ILE A 166 -10.62 9.22 -0.78
N LEU A 167 -9.61 8.64 -1.42
CA LEU A 167 -8.32 9.29 -1.70
C LEU A 167 -8.53 10.68 -2.32
N GLY A 168 -8.31 11.73 -1.51
CA GLY A 168 -8.51 13.12 -1.91
C GLY A 168 -9.90 13.46 -2.47
N ASN A 169 -10.98 12.89 -1.94
CA ASN A 169 -12.34 13.04 -2.52
C ASN A 169 -12.44 12.57 -3.99
N GLY A 170 -11.57 11.63 -4.38
CA GLY A 170 -11.56 11.06 -5.72
C GLY A 170 -10.59 11.73 -6.69
N ILE A 171 -9.87 12.79 -6.31
CA ILE A 171 -8.85 13.43 -7.19
C ILE A 171 -7.51 12.68 -7.18
N ILE A 172 -7.20 11.95 -6.11
CA ILE A 172 -5.96 11.17 -6.00
C ILE A 172 -6.25 9.76 -6.49
N GLU A 173 -5.42 9.28 -7.43
CA GLU A 173 -5.49 7.92 -7.94
C GLU A 173 -4.72 6.96 -7.02
N TYR A 174 -3.45 7.28 -6.76
CA TYR A 174 -2.55 6.50 -5.91
C TYR A 174 -1.57 7.43 -5.20
N HIS A 175 -1.07 7.01 -4.03
CA HIS A 175 0.10 7.62 -3.42
C HIS A 175 0.94 6.56 -2.69
N TYR A 176 2.22 6.85 -2.53
CA TYR A 176 3.18 6.03 -1.81
C TYR A 176 3.99 6.93 -0.86
N PRO A 177 4.21 6.56 0.41
CA PRO A 177 3.69 5.35 1.08
C PRO A 177 2.15 5.33 1.16
N GLU A 178 1.58 4.14 1.30
CA GLU A 178 0.13 3.93 1.41
C GLU A 178 -0.41 4.45 2.76
N VAL A 179 -1.73 4.61 2.85
CA VAL A 179 -2.40 5.16 4.05
C VAL A 179 -2.10 4.29 5.28
N GLY A 180 -1.27 4.82 6.17
CA GLY A 180 -0.76 4.22 7.39
C GLY A 180 0.05 2.95 7.19
N GLN A 181 0.76 2.85 6.05
CA GLN A 181 1.79 1.86 5.84
C GLN A 181 2.86 1.95 6.95
N THR A 182 3.26 0.81 7.50
CA THR A 182 4.35 0.69 8.48
C THR A 182 5.60 0.12 7.85
N ASP A 183 6.72 0.16 8.58
CA ASP A 183 8.03 -0.35 8.13
C ASP A 183 8.52 0.27 6.82
N VAL A 184 8.10 1.52 6.55
CA VAL A 184 8.54 2.25 5.36
C VAL A 184 10.05 2.55 5.48
N PRO A 185 10.86 2.26 4.45
CA PRO A 185 12.29 2.58 4.46
C PRO A 185 12.56 4.07 4.64
N ARG A 186 13.65 4.37 5.35
CA ARG A 186 14.00 5.76 5.70
C ARG A 186 14.45 6.61 4.51
N ASN A 187 14.95 6.00 3.44
CA ASN A 187 15.36 6.67 2.21
C ASN A 187 14.25 6.76 1.16
N THR A 188 13.00 6.52 1.55
CA THR A 188 11.90 6.51 0.59
C THR A 188 11.52 7.89 0.08
N ASN A 189 11.24 7.96 -1.22
CA ASN A 189 10.54 9.09 -1.82
C ASN A 189 9.03 8.96 -1.61
N ILE A 190 8.33 10.09 -1.68
CA ILE A 190 6.87 10.15 -1.57
C ILE A 190 6.29 10.44 -2.95
N SER A 191 5.46 9.56 -3.47
CA SER A 191 4.85 9.69 -4.78
C SER A 191 3.34 9.92 -4.65
N ILE A 192 2.79 10.81 -5.47
CA ILE A 192 1.37 11.18 -5.46
C ILE A 192 0.90 11.29 -6.90
N THR A 193 -0.01 10.43 -7.33
CA THR A 193 -0.62 10.48 -8.66
C THR A 193 -2.00 11.11 -8.56
N PHE A 194 -2.12 12.27 -9.18
CA PHE A 194 -3.40 12.94 -9.38
C PHE A 194 -4.08 12.36 -10.61
N LYS A 195 -5.39 12.22 -10.53
CA LYS A 195 -6.17 11.83 -11.69
C LYS A 195 -6.14 12.90 -12.76
N ARG A 196 -5.97 14.18 -12.42
CA ARG A 196 -5.91 15.30 -13.37
C ARG A 196 -4.52 15.95 -13.33
N PRO A 197 -4.08 16.56 -14.45
CA PRO A 197 -2.89 17.41 -14.43
C PRO A 197 -3.05 18.55 -13.41
N PHE A 198 -2.05 18.76 -12.57
CA PHE A 198 -2.02 19.84 -11.60
C PHE A 198 -1.40 21.11 -12.19
N VAL A 199 -1.83 22.26 -11.68
CA VAL A 199 -1.23 23.55 -12.04
C VAL A 199 0.12 23.67 -11.33
N LEU A 200 1.20 23.67 -12.12
CA LEU A 200 2.57 23.57 -11.63
C LEU A 200 2.97 24.72 -10.70
N SER A 201 2.47 25.94 -10.94
CA SER A 201 2.67 27.10 -10.05
C SER A 201 2.06 26.94 -8.65
N THR A 202 1.07 26.06 -8.49
CA THR A 202 0.52 25.71 -7.16
C THR A 202 1.31 24.62 -6.45
N VAL A 203 2.14 23.88 -7.18
CA VAL A 203 2.92 22.74 -6.66
C VAL A 203 4.38 23.10 -6.41
N PHE A 204 4.95 23.99 -7.21
CA PHE A 204 6.36 24.37 -7.16
C PHE A 204 6.52 25.85 -6.80
N MET A 205 7.56 26.17 -6.04
CA MET A 205 7.90 27.56 -5.73
C MET A 205 8.50 28.25 -6.96
N ASP A 206 8.17 29.54 -7.12
CA ASP A 206 8.75 30.42 -8.14
C ASP A 206 8.64 29.86 -9.58
N TYR A 207 7.64 29.03 -9.83
CA TYR A 207 7.34 28.48 -11.14
C TYR A 207 6.43 29.44 -11.92
N GLU A 208 6.92 29.93 -13.05
CA GLU A 208 6.12 30.69 -14.01
C GLU A 208 5.51 29.69 -15.01
N ASP A 209 4.20 29.49 -14.94
CA ASP A 209 3.47 28.52 -15.77
C ASP A 209 3.04 29.07 -17.13
N ASN A 210 3.44 30.30 -17.46
CA ASN A 210 3.10 31.03 -18.70
C ASN A 210 1.60 30.96 -19.10
N GLY A 211 0.71 30.59 -18.18
CA GLY A 211 -0.70 30.29 -18.42
C GLY A 211 -1.00 29.02 -19.25
N THR A 212 -0.04 28.11 -19.46
CA THR A 212 -0.22 26.86 -20.21
C THR A 212 -0.34 25.66 -19.26
N TYR A 213 -1.01 24.60 -19.72
CA TYR A 213 -1.21 23.38 -18.93
C TYR A 213 -0.10 22.34 -19.15
N ASP A 214 0.61 22.41 -20.29
CA ASP A 214 1.68 21.48 -20.62
C ASP A 214 3.03 21.98 -20.13
N THR A 215 4.02 21.09 -20.15
CA THR A 215 5.40 21.40 -19.76
C THR A 215 6.29 21.66 -20.98
N ALA A 216 5.70 21.84 -22.17
CA ALA A 216 6.43 21.84 -23.43
C ALA A 216 7.06 23.20 -23.74
N ASP A 217 6.47 24.29 -23.26
CA ASP A 217 7.05 25.64 -23.31
C ASP A 217 7.91 25.99 -22.08
N ASP A 218 7.91 25.11 -21.08
CA ASP A 218 8.64 25.29 -19.82
C ASP A 218 10.01 24.60 -19.81
N ILE A 219 11.04 25.31 -19.34
CA ILE A 219 12.32 24.69 -18.98
C ILE A 219 12.19 24.13 -17.57
N ILE A 220 11.73 22.89 -17.45
CA ILE A 220 11.68 22.21 -16.16
C ILE A 220 13.08 21.69 -15.80
N PRO A 221 13.73 22.20 -14.73
CA PRO A 221 14.92 21.56 -14.18
C PRO A 221 14.57 20.14 -13.75
N GLU A 222 15.52 19.23 -13.86
CA GLU A 222 15.37 17.82 -13.43
C GLU A 222 14.87 17.68 -11.98
N VAL A 223 15.07 18.71 -11.15
CA VAL A 223 14.67 18.76 -9.75
C VAL A 223 14.10 20.15 -9.45
N LEU A 224 12.82 20.20 -9.08
CA LEU A 224 12.08 21.44 -8.74
C LEU A 224 11.97 21.62 -7.23
N GLN A 225 11.87 22.87 -6.77
CA GLN A 225 11.63 23.18 -5.36
C GLN A 225 10.13 23.10 -5.05
N LEU A 226 9.75 22.26 -4.10
CA LEU A 226 8.35 22.04 -3.73
C LEU A 226 7.76 23.29 -3.03
N ASN A 227 6.52 23.64 -3.36
CA ASN A 227 5.75 24.65 -2.63
C ASN A 227 5.36 24.13 -1.25
N THR A 228 6.13 24.55 -0.24
CA THR A 228 5.98 24.10 1.15
C THR A 228 4.77 24.69 1.87
N ASP A 229 4.09 25.67 1.26
CA ASP A 229 2.80 26.15 1.76
C ASP A 229 1.70 25.15 1.42
N ASN A 230 1.79 24.49 0.26
CA ASN A 230 0.78 23.57 -0.24
C ASN A 230 1.07 22.10 0.05
N PHE A 231 2.34 21.73 0.26
CA PHE A 231 2.74 20.37 0.58
C PHE A 231 3.59 20.33 1.84
N LYS A 232 3.20 19.47 2.78
CA LYS A 232 3.94 19.26 4.03
C LYS A 232 4.16 17.79 4.33
N VAL A 233 5.36 17.47 4.78
CA VAL A 233 5.69 16.15 5.37
C VAL A 233 6.14 16.41 6.79
N ILE A 234 5.40 15.88 7.77
CA ILE A 234 5.51 16.29 9.17
C ILE A 234 5.62 15.06 10.07
N PRO A 235 6.64 14.94 10.93
CA PRO A 235 6.65 13.91 11.95
C PRO A 235 5.60 14.22 13.03
N ASN A 236 4.88 13.20 13.50
CA ASN A 236 3.75 13.38 14.42
C ASN A 236 4.12 14.13 15.71
N GLU A 237 5.35 13.96 16.21
CA GLU A 237 5.86 14.65 17.39
C GLU A 237 5.94 16.18 17.21
N SER A 238 6.16 16.66 15.98
CA SER A 238 6.26 18.09 15.66
C SER A 238 4.92 18.78 15.58
N LEU A 239 3.80 18.04 15.66
CA LEU A 239 2.48 18.64 15.61
C LEU A 239 2.16 19.44 16.90
N GLY A 240 2.93 19.30 17.98
CA GLY A 240 2.68 19.93 19.29
C GLY A 240 1.56 19.23 20.09
N ALA A 241 1.20 19.70 21.27
CA ALA A 241 0.03 19.21 22.02
C ALA A 241 -0.96 20.37 22.26
N VAL A 242 -2.26 20.16 22.03
CA VAL A 242 -3.32 21.07 22.47
C VAL A 242 -4.16 20.35 23.51
N GLU A 243 -4.38 21.02 24.63
CA GLU A 243 -5.10 20.50 25.79
C GLU A 243 -6.49 19.99 25.39
N GLY A 244 -6.76 18.69 25.59
CA GLY A 244 -8.06 18.08 25.30
C GLY A 244 -8.30 17.56 23.88
N SER A 245 -7.30 17.59 22.98
CA SER A 245 -7.41 17.02 21.62
C SER A 245 -6.35 15.94 21.39
N VAL A 246 -6.71 14.85 20.70
CA VAL A 246 -5.74 13.90 20.18
C VAL A 246 -5.03 14.57 18.99
N PRO A 247 -3.73 14.33 18.71
CA PRO A 247 -3.05 14.89 17.55
C PRO A 247 -3.83 14.73 16.22
N ASP A 248 -4.63 13.68 16.10
CA ASP A 248 -5.52 13.37 14.98
C ASP A 248 -6.64 14.42 14.83
N ASP A 249 -7.26 14.86 15.92
CA ASP A 249 -8.39 15.82 15.89
C ASP A 249 -7.98 17.19 15.33
N ARG A 250 -6.72 17.61 15.50
CA ARG A 250 -6.20 18.88 14.96
C ARG A 250 -5.97 18.84 13.46
N PHE A 251 -5.42 17.73 12.98
CA PHE A 251 -5.10 17.55 11.56
C PHE A 251 -6.36 17.27 10.74
N ASN A 252 -7.33 16.60 11.35
CA ASN A 252 -8.65 16.38 10.80
C ASN A 252 -9.51 17.64 10.72
N SER A 253 -9.08 18.78 11.28
CA SER A 253 -9.86 20.02 11.27
C SER A 253 -9.17 21.20 10.56
N ARG A 254 -7.84 21.23 10.49
CA ARG A 254 -7.10 22.37 9.93
C ARG A 254 -5.78 21.96 9.27
N TYR A 255 -5.44 22.61 8.16
CA TYR A 255 -4.12 22.43 7.54
C TYR A 255 -3.03 23.02 8.46
N PRO A 256 -1.91 22.31 8.68
CA PRO A 256 -0.92 22.73 9.67
C PRO A 256 -0.22 24.04 9.25
N ASP A 257 -0.06 24.98 10.19
CA ASP A 257 0.64 26.24 9.92
C ASP A 257 2.18 26.04 9.81
N ALA A 258 2.74 25.02 10.48
CA ALA A 258 4.19 24.71 10.48
C ALA A 258 4.46 23.21 10.53
N GLY A 259 5.65 22.80 10.07
CA GLY A 259 6.10 21.41 10.03
C GLY A 259 6.54 21.04 8.62
N LEU A 260 7.85 20.86 8.45
CA LEU A 260 8.42 20.36 7.20
C LEU A 260 9.74 19.67 7.52
N ILE A 261 9.98 18.54 6.87
CA ILE A 261 11.35 18.02 6.68
C ILE A 261 12.01 18.99 5.69
N ALA A 262 13.24 19.42 5.96
CA ALA A 262 14.00 20.42 5.19
C ALA A 262 13.56 20.55 3.72
N PRO A 263 13.39 21.79 3.18
CA PRO A 263 12.65 22.07 1.95
C PRO A 263 12.94 21.02 0.88
N PRO A 264 11.99 20.10 0.63
CA PRO A 264 12.23 18.98 -0.24
C PRO A 264 12.21 19.47 -1.68
N THR A 265 12.92 18.73 -2.52
CA THR A 265 12.76 18.89 -3.94
C THR A 265 11.77 17.86 -4.47
N ALA A 266 11.36 18.00 -5.72
CA ALA A 266 10.44 17.07 -6.33
C ALA A 266 10.67 16.95 -7.85
N ARG A 267 10.22 15.83 -8.39
CA ARG A 267 10.13 15.53 -9.82
C ARG A 267 8.66 15.38 -10.22
N VAL A 268 8.37 15.58 -11.49
CA VAL A 268 7.01 15.46 -12.04
C VAL A 268 7.04 14.61 -13.30
N SER A 269 6.01 13.78 -13.49
CA SER A 269 5.81 13.06 -14.76
C SER A 269 5.31 14.02 -15.83
N MET A 270 5.75 13.80 -17.08
CA MET A 270 5.25 14.57 -18.22
C MET A 270 3.78 14.24 -18.54
N VAL A 271 3.10 15.21 -19.15
CA VAL A 271 1.73 15.09 -19.70
C VAL A 271 1.74 15.27 -21.22
N ALA A 272 0.62 15.03 -21.89
CA ALA A 272 0.45 15.32 -23.32
C ALA A 272 0.58 16.83 -23.63
N ALA A 273 0.97 17.15 -24.86
CA ALA A 273 1.10 18.55 -25.34
C ALA A 273 -0.17 19.06 -26.03
N GLU A 274 -1.20 18.22 -26.11
CA GLU A 274 -2.58 18.70 -26.22
C GLU A 274 -3.32 18.27 -24.96
N PHE A 275 -4.20 19.12 -24.44
CA PHE A 275 -4.84 18.87 -23.15
C PHE A 275 -5.68 17.60 -23.24
N ASP A 276 -5.25 16.58 -22.50
CA ASP A 276 -6.00 15.34 -22.36
C ASP A 276 -6.58 15.25 -20.94
N PRO A 277 -7.91 15.33 -20.76
CA PRO A 277 -8.52 15.19 -19.44
C PRO A 277 -8.37 13.78 -18.83
N GLN A 278 -7.87 12.81 -19.59
CA GLN A 278 -7.58 11.46 -19.13
C GLN A 278 -6.15 11.27 -18.61
N ASP A 279 -5.27 12.27 -18.82
CA ASP A 279 -3.88 12.21 -18.38
C ASP A 279 -3.79 12.21 -16.85
N LEU A 280 -3.00 11.27 -16.34
CA LEU A 280 -2.58 11.22 -14.95
C LEU A 280 -1.29 12.01 -14.81
N GLN A 281 -1.12 12.72 -13.70
CA GLN A 281 0.14 13.40 -13.40
C GLN A 281 0.64 13.01 -12.01
N THR A 282 1.90 12.63 -11.95
CA THR A 282 2.54 12.16 -10.73
C THR A 282 3.59 13.13 -10.25
N LEU A 283 3.49 13.51 -8.98
CA LEU A 283 4.48 14.25 -8.21
C LEU A 283 5.31 13.26 -7.38
N VAL A 284 6.63 13.33 -7.47
CA VAL A 284 7.56 12.55 -6.65
C VAL A 284 8.39 13.50 -5.81
N ILE A 285 8.07 13.58 -4.52
CA ILE A 285 8.79 14.37 -3.52
C ILE A 285 10.02 13.60 -3.07
N LEU A 286 11.17 14.27 -3.09
CA LEU A 286 12.49 13.78 -2.74
C LEU A 286 12.91 14.44 -1.42
N PRO A 287 12.79 13.74 -0.28
CA PRO A 287 13.31 14.25 0.99
C PRO A 287 14.81 14.50 0.91
N THR A 288 15.25 15.67 1.37
CA THR A 288 16.68 16.03 1.37
C THR A 288 17.49 15.17 2.35
N ASP A 289 16.88 14.83 3.49
CA ASP A 289 17.43 13.94 4.50
C ASP A 289 16.61 12.66 4.58
N TYR A 290 17.24 11.57 5.04
CA TYR A 290 16.49 10.35 5.34
C TYR A 290 15.40 10.62 6.37
N LEU A 291 14.20 10.15 6.03
CA LEU A 291 13.06 10.12 6.91
C LEU A 291 13.36 9.25 8.14
N GLY A 292 12.68 9.52 9.24
CA GLY A 292 12.72 8.72 10.46
C GLY A 292 14.07 8.66 11.17
N SER A 293 14.19 7.70 12.07
CA SER A 293 15.37 7.50 12.93
C SER A 293 15.98 6.12 12.70
N SER A 294 17.31 6.01 12.78
CA SER A 294 18.00 4.72 12.71
C SER A 294 17.80 3.84 13.95
N THR A 295 17.09 4.33 14.97
CA THR A 295 16.97 3.65 16.28
C THR A 295 15.53 3.47 16.76
N ALA A 296 14.58 4.16 16.14
CA ALA A 296 13.17 4.05 16.49
C ALA A 296 12.31 4.37 15.27
N ASP A 297 11.13 3.76 15.24
CA ASP A 297 10.13 4.05 14.22
C ASP A 297 9.58 5.45 14.42
N VAL A 298 9.31 6.14 13.31
CA VAL A 298 8.80 7.52 13.32
C VAL A 298 7.58 7.58 12.44
N THR A 299 6.49 8.10 12.98
CA THR A 299 5.25 8.30 12.21
C THR A 299 5.24 9.69 11.61
N TYR A 300 5.04 9.74 10.30
CA TYR A 300 4.89 10.95 9.51
C TYR A 300 3.46 11.11 9.03
N ARG A 301 3.12 12.34 8.66
CA ARG A 301 1.94 12.70 7.90
C ARG A 301 2.33 13.51 6.69
N VAL A 302 1.78 13.15 5.53
CA VAL A 302 1.82 13.98 4.33
C VAL A 302 0.53 14.78 4.28
N ALA A 303 0.62 16.07 4.00
CA ALA A 303 -0.51 16.97 3.89
C ALA A 303 -0.44 17.76 2.59
N ILE A 304 -1.59 17.86 1.92
CA ILE A 304 -1.80 18.63 0.70
C ILE A 304 -2.90 19.65 0.98
N ARG A 305 -2.61 20.92 0.73
CA ARG A 305 -3.54 22.02 0.98
C ARG A 305 -4.62 22.07 -0.09
N GLY A 306 -5.87 22.26 0.34
CA GLY A 306 -7.02 22.50 -0.54
C GLY A 306 -7.56 23.92 -0.43
N GLY A 307 -8.75 24.12 -1.00
CA GLY A 307 -9.40 25.43 -1.10
C GLY A 307 -8.67 26.45 -1.99
N ASP A 308 -9.12 27.70 -1.96
CA ASP A 308 -8.71 28.76 -2.90
C ASP A 308 -7.20 29.09 -2.93
N ASN A 309 -6.49 28.74 -1.85
CA ASN A 309 -5.05 28.95 -1.73
C ASN A 309 -4.24 27.64 -1.77
N GLY A 310 -4.89 26.53 -2.14
CA GLY A 310 -4.31 25.20 -2.17
C GLY A 310 -3.82 24.77 -3.56
N VAL A 311 -3.69 23.45 -3.72
CA VAL A 311 -3.35 22.84 -5.01
C VAL A 311 -4.54 22.94 -5.97
N ARG A 312 -4.24 23.27 -7.24
CA ARG A 312 -5.24 23.39 -8.31
C ARG A 312 -4.96 22.39 -9.44
N VAL A 313 -5.99 22.05 -10.18
CA VAL A 313 -5.94 21.09 -11.30
C VAL A 313 -6.59 21.67 -12.55
N TRP A 314 -6.12 21.21 -13.71
CA TRP A 314 -6.72 21.50 -15.00
C TRP A 314 -7.92 20.58 -15.26
N VAL A 315 -8.99 21.16 -15.81
CA VAL A 315 -10.24 20.49 -16.15
C VAL A 315 -10.69 20.89 -17.55
N PRO A 316 -11.52 20.08 -18.24
CA PRO A 316 -12.18 20.54 -19.47
C PRO A 316 -12.95 21.83 -19.19
N GLY A 317 -12.70 22.89 -19.97
CA GLY A 317 -13.50 24.11 -19.93
C GLY A 317 -14.78 24.00 -20.75
N GLU A 318 -15.52 25.11 -20.82
CA GLU A 318 -16.76 25.18 -21.61
C GLU A 318 -16.51 25.07 -23.13
N GLU A 319 -15.35 25.51 -23.61
CA GLU A 319 -14.93 25.41 -25.00
C GLU A 319 -13.96 24.23 -25.23
N GLU A 320 -14.20 23.47 -26.30
CA GLU A 320 -13.39 22.28 -26.63
C GLU A 320 -11.92 22.66 -26.89
N GLY A 321 -11.02 22.11 -26.08
CA GLY A 321 -9.58 22.38 -26.17
C GLY A 321 -9.09 23.55 -25.31
N GLU A 322 -9.99 24.25 -24.61
CA GLU A 322 -9.62 25.29 -23.63
C GLU A 322 -9.78 24.75 -22.20
N PRO A 323 -8.70 24.35 -21.51
CA PRO A 323 -8.81 23.86 -20.15
C PRO A 323 -9.02 25.00 -19.15
N GLU A 324 -9.83 24.74 -18.13
CA GLU A 324 -10.05 25.62 -16.98
C GLU A 324 -9.33 25.11 -15.74
N VAL A 325 -9.27 25.94 -14.69
CA VAL A 325 -8.58 25.59 -13.44
C VAL A 325 -9.52 25.58 -12.26
N GLU A 326 -9.60 24.44 -11.59
CA GLU A 326 -10.37 24.22 -10.37
C GLU A 326 -9.46 23.92 -9.17
N ASN A 327 -10.00 24.02 -7.96
CA ASN A 327 -9.31 23.52 -6.78
C ASN A 327 -9.24 22.00 -6.84
N ALA A 328 -8.09 21.43 -6.47
CA ALA A 328 -7.95 19.97 -6.44
C ALA A 328 -8.82 19.33 -5.34
N PHE A 329 -9.06 20.07 -4.26
CA PHE A 329 -9.79 19.59 -3.09
C PHE A 329 -10.82 20.65 -2.66
N ASP A 330 -12.06 20.45 -3.08
CA ASP A 330 -13.21 21.24 -2.65
C ASP A 330 -13.90 20.56 -1.46
N SER A 331 -14.11 21.30 -0.37
CA SER A 331 -14.99 20.96 0.77
C SER A 331 -14.57 19.86 1.77
N MET A 332 -13.32 19.40 1.79
CA MET A 332 -12.91 18.29 2.69
C MET A 332 -12.82 18.66 4.19
N ASN A 333 -12.39 19.87 4.54
CA ASN A 333 -12.15 20.37 5.92
C ASN A 333 -12.34 21.90 5.97
N ALA A 334 -12.16 22.57 7.13
CA ALA A 334 -12.24 24.04 7.23
C ALA A 334 -11.28 24.77 6.27
N ASP A 335 -10.17 24.13 5.88
CA ASP A 335 -9.21 24.56 4.84
C ASP A 335 -9.15 23.63 3.60
N GLY A 336 -10.04 22.63 3.50
CA GLY A 336 -10.24 21.84 2.27
C GLY A 336 -9.18 20.80 1.83
N GLY A 337 -8.14 20.45 2.60
CA GLY A 337 -7.02 19.59 2.11
C GLY A 337 -7.13 18.06 2.32
N TYR A 338 -6.17 17.31 1.77
CA TYR A 338 -5.98 15.85 1.94
C TYR A 338 -4.71 15.53 2.73
N TYR A 339 -4.75 14.50 3.57
CA TYR A 339 -3.57 14.03 4.30
C TYR A 339 -3.66 12.54 4.61
N TRP A 340 -2.49 11.91 4.80
CA TRP A 340 -2.41 10.53 5.25
C TRP A 340 -1.18 10.31 6.13
N PRO A 341 -1.26 9.39 7.10
CA PRO A 341 -0.11 8.98 7.89
C PRO A 341 0.69 7.87 7.19
N PHE A 342 1.95 7.70 7.58
CA PHE A 342 2.74 6.48 7.37
C PHE A 342 3.83 6.39 8.45
N THR A 343 4.36 5.21 8.70
CA THR A 343 5.39 4.99 9.73
C THR A 343 6.65 4.43 9.09
N THR A 344 7.76 5.16 9.23
CA THR A 344 9.06 4.67 8.82
C THR A 344 9.62 3.70 9.84
N GLY A 345 10.21 2.60 9.36
CA GLY A 345 11.04 1.74 10.19
C GLY A 345 12.42 2.34 10.46
N THR A 346 13.34 1.51 10.94
CA THR A 346 14.72 1.91 11.25
C THR A 346 15.72 1.65 10.12
N THR A 347 15.31 0.93 9.07
CA THR A 347 16.17 0.43 8.00
C THR A 347 16.17 1.33 6.78
N LEU A 348 17.24 1.21 5.99
CA LEU A 348 17.32 1.73 4.62
C LEU A 348 16.98 0.60 3.65
N ASP A 349 16.34 0.95 2.55
CA ASP A 349 16.19 0.02 1.44
C ASP A 349 17.38 0.15 0.48
N LEU A 350 18.04 -0.98 0.30
CA LEU A 350 19.22 -1.16 -0.55
C LEU A 350 19.01 -2.37 -1.46
N THR A 351 17.75 -2.73 -1.71
CA THR A 351 17.39 -3.84 -2.59
C THR A 351 17.08 -3.26 -3.96
N PRO A 352 17.69 -3.76 -5.04
CA PRO A 352 17.31 -3.31 -6.37
C PRO A 352 15.95 -3.91 -6.77
N PRO A 353 15.12 -3.17 -7.52
CA PRO A 353 13.88 -3.71 -8.05
C PRO A 353 14.16 -4.75 -9.13
N GLN A 354 13.23 -5.68 -9.28
CA GLN A 354 13.27 -6.80 -10.22
C GLN A 354 11.96 -6.91 -10.99
N ILE A 355 12.04 -7.38 -12.24
CA ILE A 355 10.85 -7.73 -13.02
C ILE A 355 10.36 -9.11 -12.59
N LEU A 356 9.14 -9.18 -12.07
CA LEU A 356 8.48 -10.44 -11.70
C LEU A 356 7.87 -11.14 -12.90
N SER A 357 7.18 -10.38 -13.75
CA SER A 357 6.53 -10.91 -14.93
C SER A 357 6.31 -9.83 -15.99
N VAL A 358 6.10 -10.30 -17.22
CA VAL A 358 5.74 -9.45 -18.37
C VAL A 358 4.53 -10.03 -19.08
N GLU A 359 3.73 -9.17 -19.66
CA GLU A 359 2.65 -9.52 -20.58
C GLU A 359 2.82 -8.67 -21.83
N PRO A 360 2.93 -9.23 -23.03
CA PRO A 360 2.97 -10.66 -23.31
C PRO A 360 4.25 -11.32 -22.81
N GLU A 361 4.17 -12.62 -22.55
CA GLU A 361 5.36 -13.43 -22.26
C GLU A 361 6.32 -13.42 -23.46
N ALA A 362 7.61 -13.53 -23.15
CA ALA A 362 8.64 -13.59 -24.18
C ALA A 362 8.48 -14.84 -25.05
N VAL A 363 8.38 -14.62 -26.37
CA VAL A 363 8.21 -15.70 -27.34
C VAL A 363 9.57 -16.33 -27.66
N ILE A 364 9.62 -17.66 -27.69
CA ILE A 364 10.86 -18.42 -27.98
C ILE A 364 10.90 -18.85 -29.45
N ASN A 365 9.75 -19.12 -30.10
CA ASN A 365 9.71 -19.65 -31.46
C ASN A 365 8.66 -18.98 -32.36
N PRO A 366 9.04 -18.01 -33.21
CA PRO A 366 8.12 -17.34 -34.14
C PRO A 366 7.37 -18.25 -35.11
N ALA A 367 7.82 -19.49 -35.32
CA ALA A 367 7.20 -20.42 -36.26
C ALA A 367 5.91 -21.06 -35.72
N LEU A 368 5.57 -20.85 -34.45
CA LEU A 368 4.34 -21.35 -33.84
C LEU A 368 3.25 -20.27 -33.93
N GLU A 369 2.23 -20.47 -34.78
CA GLU A 369 1.14 -19.50 -34.98
C GLU A 369 0.42 -19.09 -33.69
N ARG A 370 0.38 -19.98 -32.68
CA ARG A 370 -0.18 -19.69 -31.34
C ARG A 370 0.63 -18.65 -30.53
N GLU A 371 1.84 -18.32 -30.97
CA GLU A 371 2.75 -17.35 -30.34
C GLU A 371 2.68 -15.98 -31.06
N ILE A 372 1.77 -15.83 -32.04
CA ILE A 372 1.49 -14.57 -32.73
C ILE A 372 0.29 -13.88 -32.07
N LEU A 373 0.51 -12.67 -31.57
CA LEU A 373 -0.48 -11.92 -30.80
C LEU A 373 -1.33 -10.99 -31.68
N PRO A 374 -2.56 -10.65 -31.25
CA PRO A 374 -3.38 -9.69 -31.95
C PRO A 374 -2.81 -8.27 -31.81
N ARG A 375 -3.15 -7.39 -32.76
CA ARG A 375 -2.58 -6.04 -32.86
C ARG A 375 -2.98 -5.11 -31.72
N ASN A 376 -4.15 -5.31 -31.13
CA ASN A 376 -4.65 -4.52 -30.00
C ASN A 376 -4.07 -4.95 -28.65
N GLN A 377 -3.08 -5.85 -28.63
CA GLN A 377 -2.38 -6.29 -27.43
C GLN A 377 -1.62 -5.14 -26.76
N LEU A 378 -1.87 -4.97 -25.47
CA LEU A 378 -1.12 -4.09 -24.57
C LEU A 378 0.11 -4.82 -24.02
N LEU A 379 1.12 -4.03 -23.67
CA LEU A 379 2.33 -4.53 -23.02
C LEU A 379 2.32 -4.09 -21.56
N GLN A 380 2.63 -4.99 -20.63
CA GLN A 380 2.69 -4.74 -19.20
C GLN A 380 3.96 -5.34 -18.60
N ILE A 381 4.54 -4.65 -17.61
CA ILE A 381 5.70 -5.10 -16.85
C ILE A 381 5.33 -5.00 -15.37
N TYR A 382 5.55 -6.08 -14.62
CA TYR A 382 5.27 -6.17 -13.19
C TYR A 382 6.57 -6.23 -12.41
N PHE A 383 6.67 -5.42 -11.36
CA PHE A 383 7.84 -5.27 -10.51
C PHE A 383 7.58 -5.83 -9.11
N ASN A 384 8.64 -6.29 -8.46
CA ASN A 384 8.61 -6.81 -7.09
C ASN A 384 8.44 -5.72 -6.03
N GLU A 385 8.42 -4.44 -6.40
CA GLU A 385 8.34 -3.31 -5.48
C GLU A 385 7.88 -2.05 -6.20
N PRO A 386 7.46 -1.01 -5.46
CA PRO A 386 7.05 0.26 -6.04
C PRO A 386 8.19 0.97 -6.80
N MET A 387 7.91 1.31 -8.06
CA MET A 387 8.82 1.95 -9.00
C MET A 387 8.57 3.45 -9.11
N ASP A 388 9.62 4.25 -9.16
CA ASP A 388 9.54 5.68 -9.42
C ASP A 388 8.86 5.98 -10.76
N PRO A 389 7.66 6.60 -10.75
CA PRO A 389 6.89 6.86 -11.96
C PRO A 389 7.58 7.83 -12.91
N THR A 390 8.42 8.74 -12.41
CA THR A 390 9.14 9.73 -13.24
C THR A 390 10.20 9.08 -14.13
N THR A 391 10.65 7.87 -13.78
CA THR A 391 11.64 7.11 -14.55
C THR A 391 11.06 5.90 -15.27
N SER A 392 9.86 5.47 -14.88
CA SER A 392 9.24 4.22 -15.35
C SER A 392 7.98 4.45 -16.20
N SER A 393 7.50 5.70 -16.30
CA SER A 393 6.34 6.07 -17.12
C SER A 393 6.65 7.30 -17.99
N GLY A 394 5.84 7.53 -19.01
CA GLY A 394 6.03 8.61 -19.97
C GLY A 394 5.74 8.17 -21.39
N ARG A 395 6.22 8.95 -22.36
CA ARG A 395 5.89 8.76 -23.78
C ARG A 395 7.11 8.33 -24.60
N THR A 396 6.98 7.23 -25.35
CA THR A 396 8.06 6.69 -26.18
C THR A 396 8.39 7.60 -27.37
N ASP A 397 7.43 8.41 -27.81
CA ASP A 397 7.58 9.42 -28.86
C ASP A 397 8.03 10.79 -28.34
N ARG A 398 8.14 10.97 -27.02
CA ARG A 398 8.48 12.26 -26.37
C ARG A 398 9.44 12.11 -25.20
N GLY A 399 10.54 11.39 -25.41
CA GLY A 399 11.71 11.44 -24.51
C GLY A 399 11.79 10.38 -23.43
N LEU A 400 10.80 9.48 -23.28
CA LEU A 400 11.00 8.28 -22.44
C LEU A 400 12.06 7.38 -23.08
N THR A 401 13.19 7.22 -22.39
CA THR A 401 14.32 6.41 -22.87
C THR A 401 14.63 5.20 -21.99
N ASN A 402 14.00 5.11 -20.82
CA ASN A 402 14.24 4.08 -19.82
C ASN A 402 13.52 2.75 -20.14
N ILE A 403 12.35 2.85 -20.76
CA ILE A 403 11.57 1.71 -21.28
C ILE A 403 11.33 1.96 -22.76
N LEU A 404 11.90 1.08 -23.59
CA LEU A 404 11.87 1.18 -25.05
C LEU A 404 10.96 0.09 -25.61
N VAL A 405 10.03 0.50 -26.47
CA VAL A 405 9.18 -0.41 -27.25
C VAL A 405 9.48 -0.17 -28.72
N GLU A 406 10.15 -1.13 -29.33
CA GLU A 406 10.65 -1.03 -30.70
C GLU A 406 10.02 -2.12 -31.57
N GLY A 407 9.71 -1.82 -32.83
CA GLY A 407 9.22 -2.80 -33.80
C GLY A 407 10.16 -2.92 -34.99
N ARG A 408 10.14 -4.06 -35.66
CA ARG A 408 10.67 -4.21 -37.02
C ARG A 408 9.77 -5.12 -37.86
N CYS A 409 9.74 -4.88 -39.15
CA CYS A 409 9.03 -5.75 -40.09
C CYS A 409 9.66 -7.15 -40.12
N LEU A 410 8.81 -8.17 -40.18
CA LEU A 410 9.26 -9.53 -40.44
C LEU A 410 9.76 -9.67 -41.89
N PRO A 411 10.89 -10.35 -42.15
CA PRO A 411 11.41 -10.49 -43.50
C PRO A 411 10.41 -11.13 -44.47
N GLY A 412 10.09 -10.44 -45.56
CA GLY A 412 9.15 -10.92 -46.59
C GLY A 412 7.67 -10.86 -46.19
N ALA A 413 7.33 -10.26 -45.05
CA ALA A 413 5.95 -10.01 -44.66
C ALA A 413 5.45 -8.67 -45.23
N ASP A 414 4.14 -8.60 -45.51
CA ASP A 414 3.44 -7.35 -45.80
C ASP A 414 3.17 -6.61 -44.48
N CYS A 415 4.09 -5.72 -44.12
CA CYS A 415 4.04 -4.93 -42.88
C CYS A 415 3.62 -3.48 -43.17
N ASP A 416 3.05 -2.83 -42.16
CA ASP A 416 2.68 -1.42 -42.22
C ASP A 416 3.71 -0.60 -41.42
N CYS A 417 4.67 0.03 -42.11
CA CYS A 417 5.68 0.85 -41.46
C CYS A 417 5.06 2.19 -41.04
N TRP A 418 5.17 2.53 -39.76
CA TRP A 418 4.57 3.74 -39.18
C TRP A 418 5.43 4.98 -39.34
N ILE A 419 6.58 4.85 -40.01
CA ILE A 419 7.49 5.95 -40.31
C ILE A 419 7.41 6.24 -41.81
N PRO A 420 6.92 7.43 -42.22
CA PRO A 420 6.80 7.79 -43.62
C PRO A 420 8.15 7.71 -44.36
N GLY A 421 8.22 6.87 -45.40
CA GLY A 421 9.39 6.75 -46.27
C GLY A 421 10.46 5.74 -45.82
N ASP A 422 10.25 5.04 -44.69
CA ASP A 422 11.12 3.96 -44.22
C ASP A 422 10.51 2.58 -44.54
N THR A 423 11.34 1.52 -44.53
CA THR A 423 10.90 0.13 -44.70
C THR A 423 10.78 -0.63 -43.38
N CYS A 424 11.15 -0.01 -42.25
CA CYS A 424 11.13 -0.58 -40.90
C CYS A 424 11.93 -1.92 -40.83
N GLU A 425 13.01 -2.04 -41.61
CA GLU A 425 13.89 -3.23 -41.64
C GLU A 425 14.75 -3.35 -40.37
N SER A 426 15.04 -2.22 -39.71
CA SER A 426 15.66 -2.15 -38.38
C SER A 426 14.61 -1.94 -37.29
N PHE A 427 15.00 -2.20 -36.05
CA PHE A 427 14.18 -1.85 -34.90
C PHE A 427 14.04 -0.32 -34.80
N MET A 428 12.79 0.13 -34.76
CA MET A 428 12.42 1.55 -34.64
C MET A 428 11.44 1.70 -33.48
N THR A 429 11.48 2.84 -32.78
CA THR A 429 10.55 3.12 -31.68
C THR A 429 9.11 3.16 -32.18
N ILE A 430 8.22 2.45 -31.48
CA ILE A 430 6.78 2.53 -31.70
C ILE A 430 6.23 3.67 -30.84
N PRO A 431 5.50 4.64 -31.41
CA PRO A 431 4.91 5.73 -30.64
C PRO A 431 3.80 5.20 -29.73
N GLY A 432 3.80 5.66 -28.48
CA GLY A 432 2.85 5.26 -27.45
C GLY A 432 3.15 5.86 -26.08
N ALA A 433 2.27 5.58 -25.12
CA ALA A 433 2.40 5.99 -23.74
C ALA A 433 2.64 4.76 -22.85
N VAL A 434 3.62 4.86 -21.96
CA VAL A 434 3.86 3.94 -20.85
C VAL A 434 3.23 4.56 -19.61
N ASN A 435 2.11 4.01 -19.17
CA ASN A 435 1.34 4.48 -18.03
C ASN A 435 1.72 3.68 -16.78
N MET A 436 1.76 4.37 -15.65
CA MET A 436 1.97 3.73 -14.37
C MET A 436 0.67 3.10 -13.86
N GLY A 437 0.74 1.85 -13.42
CA GLY A 437 -0.37 1.08 -12.89
C GLY A 437 -0.52 1.19 -11.37
N PRO A 438 -1.45 0.40 -10.80
CA PRO A 438 -1.77 0.45 -9.37
C PRO A 438 -0.55 0.21 -8.47
N ARG A 439 -0.49 0.96 -7.36
CA ARG A 439 0.56 0.88 -6.33
C ARG A 439 2.00 1.10 -6.83
N TYR A 440 2.16 1.64 -8.04
CA TYR A 440 3.46 1.84 -8.68
C TYR A 440 4.27 0.55 -8.96
N ARG A 441 3.64 -0.62 -8.94
CA ARG A 441 4.33 -1.92 -9.12
C ARG A 441 4.19 -2.49 -10.52
N ALA A 442 3.55 -1.78 -11.44
CA ALA A 442 3.41 -2.23 -12.81
C ALA A 442 3.29 -1.05 -13.76
N VAL A 443 3.73 -1.24 -15.01
CA VAL A 443 3.58 -0.25 -16.08
C VAL A 443 2.93 -0.88 -17.28
N GLU A 444 2.17 -0.09 -18.03
CA GLU A 444 1.42 -0.53 -19.21
C GLU A 444 1.70 0.38 -20.41
N PHE A 445 2.15 -0.20 -21.51
CA PHE A 445 2.32 0.51 -22.77
C PHE A 445 1.10 0.35 -23.67
N ILE A 446 0.59 1.49 -24.13
CA ILE A 446 -0.49 1.62 -25.10
C ILE A 446 0.08 2.36 -26.32
N SER A 447 -0.06 1.79 -27.51
CA SER A 447 0.37 2.46 -28.75
C SER A 447 -0.48 3.69 -29.01
N SER A 448 0.09 4.70 -29.67
CA SER A 448 -0.65 5.87 -30.17
C SER A 448 -1.20 5.66 -31.59
N ILE A 449 -0.99 4.51 -32.21
CA ILE A 449 -1.39 4.24 -33.61
C ILE A 449 -2.84 3.75 -33.63
N PRO A 450 -3.77 4.44 -34.33
CA PRO A 450 -5.16 3.99 -34.45
C PRO A 450 -5.26 2.63 -35.16
N CYS A 451 -6.22 1.79 -34.74
CA CYS A 451 -6.37 0.47 -35.32
C CYS A 451 -7.08 0.48 -36.68
N GLU A 452 -6.38 0.14 -37.74
CA GLU A 452 -6.99 -0.03 -39.06
C GLU A 452 -8.05 -1.16 -39.05
N GLY A 453 -9.26 -0.85 -39.50
CA GLY A 453 -10.37 -1.81 -39.61
C GLY A 453 -11.27 -1.91 -38.37
N VAL A 454 -10.89 -1.31 -37.25
CA VAL A 454 -11.70 -1.24 -36.02
C VAL A 454 -11.60 0.15 -35.42
N SER A 455 -12.71 0.91 -35.45
CA SER A 455 -12.73 2.26 -34.91
C SER A 455 -12.95 2.30 -33.41
N VAL A 456 -13.74 1.37 -32.84
CA VAL A 456 -14.11 1.36 -31.43
C VAL A 456 -14.16 -0.05 -30.84
N ASN A 457 -13.90 -0.18 -29.54
CA ASN A 457 -14.05 -1.42 -28.78
C ASN A 457 -15.49 -1.61 -28.26
N SER A 458 -15.71 -2.60 -27.39
CA SER A 458 -16.99 -2.84 -26.73
C SER A 458 -17.45 -1.73 -25.77
N CYS A 459 -16.59 -0.77 -25.37
CA CYS A 459 -17.00 0.45 -24.67
C CYS A 459 -17.45 1.58 -25.61
N GLY A 460 -17.18 1.48 -26.91
CA GLY A 460 -17.28 2.64 -27.81
C GLY A 460 -16.03 3.53 -27.81
N ASP A 461 -14.95 3.13 -27.13
CA ASP A 461 -13.71 3.90 -27.08
C ASP A 461 -12.81 3.57 -28.29
N PRO A 462 -11.99 4.52 -28.77
CA PRO A 462 -10.98 4.26 -29.80
C PRO A 462 -10.05 3.10 -29.43
N VAL A 463 -9.73 2.26 -30.41
CA VAL A 463 -8.76 1.16 -30.26
C VAL A 463 -7.45 1.56 -30.90
N TYR A 464 -6.37 1.37 -30.15
CA TYR A 464 -5.01 1.59 -30.64
C TYR A 464 -4.29 0.27 -30.86
N CYS A 465 -3.49 0.17 -31.90
CA CYS A 465 -2.91 -1.09 -32.33
C CYS A 465 -1.43 -0.98 -32.60
N LEU A 466 -0.71 -2.03 -32.23
CA LEU A 466 0.63 -2.28 -32.74
C LEU A 466 0.58 -2.48 -34.27
N PRO A 467 1.63 -2.09 -35.00
CA PRO A 467 1.71 -2.32 -36.44
C PRO A 467 1.62 -3.82 -36.77
N ARG A 468 1.10 -4.17 -37.95
CA ARG A 468 0.83 -5.57 -38.32
C ARG A 468 2.09 -6.30 -38.78
N ASN A 469 2.17 -7.60 -38.48
CA ASN A 469 3.21 -8.51 -38.97
C ASN A 469 4.64 -8.08 -38.61
N ILE A 470 4.83 -7.64 -37.36
CA ILE A 470 6.11 -7.15 -36.86
C ILE A 470 6.63 -8.03 -35.71
N GLU A 471 7.95 -7.98 -35.54
CA GLU A 471 8.58 -8.41 -34.30
C GLU A 471 8.76 -7.20 -33.40
N ILE A 472 8.28 -7.31 -32.17
CA ILE A 472 8.45 -6.31 -31.13
C ILE A 472 9.64 -6.68 -30.26
N ARG A 473 10.44 -5.68 -29.94
CA ARG A 473 11.44 -5.71 -28.89
C ARG A 473 11.09 -4.72 -27.81
N VAL A 474 11.08 -5.22 -26.59
CA VAL A 474 10.97 -4.38 -25.40
C VAL A 474 12.29 -4.40 -24.67
N ARG A 475 12.72 -3.24 -24.18
CA ARG A 475 13.91 -3.09 -23.33
C ARG A 475 13.56 -2.25 -22.12
N ALA A 476 13.89 -2.72 -20.92
CA ALA A 476 13.96 -1.88 -19.72
C ALA A 476 15.44 -1.71 -19.38
N LEU A 477 15.94 -0.48 -19.47
CA LEU A 477 17.37 -0.20 -19.32
C LEU A 477 17.71 -0.03 -17.84
N ALA A 478 18.71 -0.75 -17.33
CA ALA A 478 19.19 -0.47 -15.99
C ALA A 478 19.89 0.90 -15.95
N ALA A 479 19.66 1.64 -14.87
CA ALA A 479 20.26 2.95 -14.67
C ALA A 479 21.76 2.82 -14.36
N THR A 480 22.52 3.84 -14.76
CA THR A 480 23.94 3.95 -14.42
C THR A 480 24.09 4.01 -12.90
N LEU A 481 24.93 3.15 -12.34
CA LEU A 481 25.13 3.10 -10.88
C LEU A 481 25.96 4.27 -10.36
N SER A 482 25.62 4.70 -9.16
CA SER A 482 26.41 5.66 -8.38
C SER A 482 27.66 5.01 -7.79
N THR A 483 28.42 5.78 -7.01
CA THR A 483 29.55 5.25 -6.24
C THR A 483 29.12 4.28 -5.12
N ASP A 484 27.85 4.31 -4.74
CA ASP A 484 27.28 3.51 -3.65
C ASP A 484 26.11 2.65 -4.18
N PRO A 485 26.38 1.58 -4.94
CA PRO A 485 25.33 0.71 -5.47
C PRO A 485 24.51 0.05 -4.35
N PRO A 486 23.22 -0.26 -4.57
CA PRO A 486 22.54 -0.27 -5.88
C PRO A 486 21.96 1.08 -6.34
N LYS A 487 22.20 2.16 -5.60
CA LYS A 487 21.71 3.50 -5.94
C LYS A 487 22.18 3.95 -7.31
N ALA A 488 21.27 4.50 -8.11
CA ALA A 488 21.58 5.08 -9.41
C ALA A 488 22.28 6.44 -9.29
N ALA A 489 23.17 6.73 -10.25
CA ALA A 489 23.85 8.01 -10.41
C ALA A 489 22.98 9.05 -11.12
N ALA A 490 22.05 8.59 -11.96
CA ALA A 490 21.18 9.40 -12.79
C ALA A 490 19.87 8.62 -13.09
N PRO A 491 18.77 9.30 -13.40
CA PRO A 491 17.48 8.67 -13.71
C PRO A 491 17.40 8.13 -15.16
N ASN A 492 18.46 7.48 -15.64
CA ASN A 492 18.57 6.95 -17.00
C ASN A 492 18.21 5.45 -17.12
N GLY A 493 17.34 4.99 -16.23
CA GLY A 493 16.71 3.67 -16.22
C GLY A 493 15.57 3.65 -15.20
N PRO A 494 14.67 2.64 -15.20
CA PRO A 494 13.66 2.49 -14.17
C PRO A 494 14.31 2.39 -12.79
N LEU A 495 13.85 3.20 -11.86
CA LEU A 495 14.30 3.22 -10.47
C LEU A 495 13.17 2.80 -9.54
N ASP A 496 13.49 2.23 -8.38
CA ASP A 496 12.52 2.06 -7.29
C ASP A 496 12.21 3.39 -6.58
N MET A 497 11.32 3.34 -5.59
CA MET A 497 10.97 4.50 -4.74
C MET A 497 12.12 5.07 -3.92
N VAL A 498 13.27 4.40 -3.82
CA VAL A 498 14.44 4.87 -3.08
C VAL A 498 15.63 5.25 -3.98
N GLY A 499 15.46 5.12 -5.29
CA GLY A 499 16.45 5.48 -6.32
C GLY A 499 17.47 4.38 -6.63
N ASN A 500 17.20 3.11 -6.35
CA ASN A 500 18.05 2.00 -6.79
C ASN A 500 17.77 1.62 -8.24
N SER A 501 18.81 1.18 -8.93
CA SER A 501 18.74 0.73 -10.31
C SER A 501 18.14 -0.67 -10.42
N LEU A 502 17.36 -0.90 -11.49
CA LEU A 502 16.80 -2.21 -11.85
C LEU A 502 17.85 -3.32 -11.90
N ASP A 503 17.57 -4.45 -11.25
CA ASP A 503 18.22 -5.75 -11.38
C ASP A 503 17.39 -6.63 -12.34
N GLY A 504 17.58 -6.41 -13.64
CA GLY A 504 16.79 -7.07 -14.68
C GLY A 504 17.15 -8.54 -14.92
N ASN A 505 18.29 -9.01 -14.41
CA ASN A 505 18.65 -10.43 -14.45
C ASN A 505 18.24 -11.20 -13.17
N SER A 506 17.76 -10.46 -12.17
CA SER A 506 17.21 -10.94 -10.90
C SER A 506 18.20 -11.78 -10.09
N ASN A 507 19.48 -11.41 -10.10
CA ASN A 507 20.52 -12.08 -9.32
C ASN A 507 20.68 -11.51 -7.89
N GLY A 508 19.93 -10.45 -7.56
CA GLY A 508 19.92 -9.75 -6.29
C GLY A 508 20.92 -8.60 -6.19
N VAL A 509 21.59 -8.23 -7.29
CA VAL A 509 22.64 -7.21 -7.34
C VAL A 509 22.41 -6.27 -8.50
N ALA A 510 22.41 -4.96 -8.25
CA ALA A 510 22.46 -3.99 -9.33
C ALA A 510 23.90 -3.88 -9.87
N GLU A 511 24.06 -4.23 -11.14
CA GLU A 511 25.24 -4.14 -11.99
C GLU A 511 25.14 -3.00 -13.02
N GLY A 512 23.93 -2.47 -13.24
CA GLY A 512 23.68 -1.37 -14.18
C GLY A 512 23.79 -1.78 -15.65
N PRO A 513 23.89 -0.81 -16.58
CA PRO A 513 23.97 -1.10 -18.00
C PRO A 513 25.35 -1.67 -18.39
N ARG A 514 25.34 -2.65 -19.29
CA ARG A 514 26.54 -3.31 -19.84
C ARG A 514 26.44 -3.41 -21.37
N VAL A 515 27.41 -4.09 -21.99
CA VAL A 515 27.51 -4.21 -23.46
C VAL A 515 26.35 -5.01 -24.06
N SER A 516 25.84 -6.03 -23.37
CA SER A 516 24.76 -6.88 -23.88
C SER A 516 23.65 -7.04 -22.87
N ASP A 517 22.45 -6.57 -23.21
CA ASP A 517 21.26 -6.74 -22.38
C ASP A 517 21.03 -8.21 -21.96
N TYR A 518 20.55 -8.42 -20.74
CA TYR A 518 19.98 -9.67 -20.28
C TYR A 518 18.71 -10.01 -21.06
N ILE A 519 18.66 -11.22 -21.58
CA ILE A 519 17.59 -11.67 -22.47
C ILE A 519 16.64 -12.59 -21.69
N LEU A 520 15.40 -12.18 -21.44
CA LEU A 520 14.46 -12.96 -20.60
C LEU A 520 14.19 -14.38 -21.13
N ASN A 521 14.09 -14.57 -22.45
CA ASN A 521 13.76 -15.87 -23.03
C ASN A 521 14.95 -16.84 -23.12
N THR A 522 16.19 -16.35 -23.24
CA THR A 522 17.39 -17.21 -23.35
C THR A 522 18.25 -17.23 -22.08
N ARG A 523 18.03 -16.28 -21.17
CA ARG A 523 18.83 -16.04 -19.96
C ARG A 523 20.32 -15.86 -20.26
N VAL A 524 20.61 -15.13 -21.34
CA VAL A 524 21.97 -14.77 -21.79
C VAL A 524 22.11 -13.26 -21.77
N GLY A 525 23.30 -12.75 -21.49
CA GLY A 525 23.61 -11.32 -21.42
C GLY A 525 24.47 -11.02 -20.20
N ASP A 526 25.01 -9.81 -20.14
CA ASP A 526 25.81 -9.32 -19.03
C ASP A 526 25.13 -8.05 -18.50
N GLY A 527 24.96 -7.89 -17.18
CA GLY A 527 24.30 -6.72 -16.58
C GLY A 527 22.78 -6.82 -16.50
N ASP A 528 22.14 -5.66 -16.23
CA ASP A 528 20.76 -5.63 -15.75
C ASP A 528 19.76 -4.99 -16.71
N SER A 529 20.25 -4.34 -17.78
CA SER A 529 19.35 -3.94 -18.86
C SER A 529 18.71 -5.20 -19.42
N VAL A 530 17.39 -5.26 -19.42
CA VAL A 530 16.64 -6.47 -19.76
C VAL A 530 15.89 -6.28 -21.07
N ARG A 531 15.86 -7.31 -21.90
CA ARG A 531 15.14 -7.32 -23.17
C ARG A 531 14.38 -8.61 -23.42
N TRP A 532 13.27 -8.49 -24.14
CA TRP A 532 12.51 -9.63 -24.66
C TRP A 532 11.87 -9.30 -26.00
N LEU A 533 11.46 -10.35 -26.70
CA LEU A 533 10.86 -10.29 -28.03
C LEU A 533 9.51 -11.00 -28.02
N TYR A 534 8.57 -10.49 -28.82
CA TYR A 534 7.33 -11.16 -29.16
C TYR A 534 6.86 -10.74 -30.55
N HIS A 535 5.88 -11.44 -31.11
CA HIS A 535 5.41 -11.23 -32.47
C HIS A 535 3.94 -10.82 -32.50
N VAL A 536 3.63 -9.88 -33.39
CA VAL A 536 2.27 -9.36 -33.61
C VAL A 536 1.86 -9.66 -35.04
N GLY A 537 0.68 -10.24 -35.20
CA GLY A 537 0.10 -10.60 -36.50
C GLY A 537 -0.72 -9.46 -37.10
N SER A 538 -1.69 -9.83 -37.92
CA SER A 538 -2.67 -8.91 -38.52
C SER A 538 -4.06 -8.96 -37.86
N THR A 539 -4.28 -9.93 -36.98
CA THR A 539 -5.58 -10.15 -36.33
C THR A 539 -5.85 -9.14 -35.21
N ILE A 540 -7.13 -8.96 -34.89
CA ILE A 540 -7.61 -8.14 -33.78
C ILE A 540 -8.56 -9.02 -32.97
N ASP A 541 -8.40 -9.04 -31.65
CA ASP A 541 -9.26 -9.79 -30.74
C ASP A 541 -10.24 -8.85 -30.05
N LEU A 542 -11.53 -8.96 -30.36
CA LEU A 542 -12.60 -8.14 -29.79
C LEU A 542 -13.48 -8.90 -28.78
N THR A 543 -13.00 -10.02 -28.25
CA THR A 543 -13.77 -10.81 -27.30
C THR A 543 -13.80 -10.14 -25.93
N GLU A 544 -14.98 -9.99 -25.32
CA GLU A 544 -15.17 -9.32 -24.03
C GLU A 544 -14.63 -10.19 -22.87
N PRO A 545 -13.96 -9.62 -21.86
CA PRO A 545 -13.62 -10.33 -20.63
C PRO A 545 -14.87 -10.51 -19.74
N VAL A 546 -14.84 -11.52 -18.86
CA VAL A 546 -15.88 -11.77 -17.86
C VAL A 546 -15.25 -12.04 -16.49
N ILE A 547 -16.00 -11.81 -15.42
CA ILE A 547 -15.62 -12.26 -14.08
C ILE A 547 -15.92 -13.75 -13.97
N THR A 548 -14.94 -14.52 -13.51
CA THR A 548 -15.05 -15.99 -13.37
C THR A 548 -15.21 -16.43 -11.92
N GLN A 549 -14.67 -15.65 -10.98
CA GLN A 549 -14.74 -15.94 -9.56
C GLN A 549 -14.55 -14.64 -8.75
N ILE A 550 -15.21 -14.57 -7.59
CA ILE A 550 -15.00 -13.57 -6.53
C ILE A 550 -14.70 -14.34 -5.23
N ASP A 551 -13.81 -13.82 -4.39
CA ASP A 551 -13.40 -14.43 -3.12
C ASP A 551 -13.29 -13.34 -2.03
N PRO A 552 -13.93 -13.48 -0.85
CA PRO A 552 -14.82 -14.58 -0.46
C PRO A 552 -16.04 -14.72 -1.37
N LEU A 553 -16.48 -15.96 -1.61
CA LEU A 553 -17.74 -16.22 -2.29
C LEU A 553 -18.89 -15.91 -1.32
N ALA A 554 -19.83 -15.07 -1.73
CA ALA A 554 -21.16 -15.03 -1.14
C ALA A 554 -21.78 -16.42 -1.38
N GLU A 555 -21.83 -17.30 -0.38
CA GLU A 555 -22.59 -18.54 -0.51
C GLU A 555 -24.07 -18.15 -0.58
N VAL A 556 -24.73 -18.43 -1.71
CA VAL A 556 -26.19 -18.32 -1.80
C VAL A 556 -26.77 -19.33 -0.80
N PRO A 557 -27.49 -18.90 0.25
CA PRO A 557 -28.10 -19.86 1.16
C PRO A 557 -29.10 -20.72 0.36
N PRO A 558 -29.18 -22.04 0.63
CA PRO A 558 -30.17 -22.89 -0.02
C PRO A 558 -31.58 -22.32 0.17
N PRO A 559 -32.50 -22.47 -0.81
CA PRO A 559 -33.84 -21.90 -0.74
C PRO A 559 -34.71 -22.40 0.44
N ASP A 560 -34.24 -23.43 1.15
CA ASP A 560 -34.93 -24.04 2.30
C ASP A 560 -34.15 -23.86 3.63
N ALA A 561 -33.08 -23.05 3.66
CA ALA A 561 -32.32 -22.78 4.87
C ALA A 561 -32.86 -21.51 5.56
N ASP A 562 -33.76 -21.73 6.53
CA ASP A 562 -34.27 -20.72 7.47
C ASP A 562 -33.22 -20.28 8.52
N ASP A 563 -31.94 -20.53 8.27
CA ASP A 563 -30.83 -20.12 9.11
C ASP A 563 -29.90 -19.25 8.26
N LEU A 564 -29.98 -17.95 8.53
CA LEU A 564 -28.92 -16.98 8.28
C LEU A 564 -27.55 -17.64 8.43
N HIS A 565 -26.60 -17.27 7.57
CA HIS A 565 -25.20 -17.56 7.79
C HIS A 565 -24.89 -17.53 9.30
N PRO A 566 -24.49 -18.64 9.94
CA PRO A 566 -24.12 -18.62 11.36
C PRO A 566 -22.98 -17.62 11.64
N ASP A 567 -22.34 -17.10 10.58
CA ASP A 567 -21.29 -16.11 10.62
C ASP A 567 -21.68 -14.71 10.07
N GLY A 568 -22.74 -14.57 9.29
CA GLY A 568 -23.18 -13.32 8.63
C GLY A 568 -22.08 -12.45 8.00
N PRO A 569 -22.41 -11.21 7.58
CA PRO A 569 -21.41 -10.13 7.40
C PRO A 569 -20.75 -9.70 8.73
N SER A 570 -21.06 -10.37 9.84
CA SER A 570 -20.65 -10.03 11.20
C SER A 570 -19.34 -10.69 11.64
N ASN A 571 -18.89 -11.74 10.94
CA ASN A 571 -17.63 -12.46 11.20
C ASN A 571 -16.65 -12.47 10.02
N VAL A 572 -16.91 -11.75 8.91
CA VAL A 572 -15.91 -11.58 7.85
C VAL A 572 -14.73 -10.81 8.46
N PRO A 573 -13.49 -11.35 8.40
CA PRO A 573 -12.33 -10.65 8.93
C PRO A 573 -12.23 -9.27 8.29
N VAL A 574 -12.10 -8.24 9.13
CA VAL A 574 -12.03 -6.82 8.71
C VAL A 574 -10.89 -6.52 7.73
N ASN A 575 -9.95 -7.44 7.60
CA ASN A 575 -8.76 -7.38 6.76
C ASN A 575 -8.76 -8.40 5.62
N LEU A 576 -9.85 -9.13 5.38
CA LEU A 576 -9.90 -10.13 4.31
C LEU A 576 -9.92 -9.41 2.95
N PRO A 577 -8.90 -9.57 2.10
CA PRO A 577 -8.87 -8.89 0.82
C PRO A 577 -9.91 -9.49 -0.13
N ILE A 578 -10.69 -8.63 -0.78
CA ILE A 578 -11.63 -9.06 -1.81
C ILE A 578 -10.87 -9.32 -3.09
N THR A 579 -10.98 -10.52 -3.63
CA THR A 579 -10.28 -10.93 -4.85
C THR A 579 -11.26 -11.20 -5.99
N ILE A 580 -11.02 -10.61 -7.15
CA ILE A 580 -11.80 -10.81 -8.38
C ILE A 580 -10.89 -11.47 -9.42
N THR A 581 -11.31 -12.65 -9.90
CA THR A 581 -10.61 -13.40 -10.96
C THR A 581 -11.32 -13.21 -12.30
N TRP A 582 -10.57 -12.69 -13.27
CA TRP A 582 -11.06 -12.42 -14.62
C TRP A 582 -10.87 -13.62 -15.56
N SER A 583 -11.57 -13.65 -16.69
CA SER A 583 -11.38 -14.68 -17.72
C SER A 583 -10.16 -14.43 -18.62
N LYS A 584 -9.53 -13.26 -18.49
CA LYS A 584 -8.41 -12.80 -19.32
C LYS A 584 -7.41 -12.01 -18.47
N VAL A 585 -6.25 -11.75 -19.07
CA VAL A 585 -5.34 -10.72 -18.58
C VAL A 585 -5.98 -9.36 -18.78
N MET A 586 -6.06 -8.59 -17.71
CA MET A 586 -6.73 -7.30 -17.68
C MET A 586 -5.74 -6.14 -17.88
N GLY A 587 -6.21 -5.05 -18.47
CA GLY A 587 -5.46 -3.81 -18.66
C GLY A 587 -5.32 -3.06 -17.35
N ILE A 588 -4.11 -2.98 -16.80
CA ILE A 588 -3.86 -2.41 -15.46
C ILE A 588 -4.13 -0.90 -15.41
N GLY A 589 -3.98 -0.17 -16.52
CA GLY A 589 -4.29 1.27 -16.60
C GLY A 589 -5.79 1.58 -16.59
N SER A 590 -6.63 0.56 -16.82
CA SER A 590 -8.10 0.67 -16.76
C SER A 590 -8.68 0.39 -15.38
N MET A 591 -7.87 -0.11 -14.44
CA MET A 591 -8.28 -0.36 -13.05
C MET A 591 -8.04 0.91 -12.22
N ARG A 592 -9.08 1.72 -12.07
CA ARG A 592 -9.01 3.03 -11.44
C ARG A 592 -9.94 3.11 -10.25
N SER A 593 -9.36 3.42 -9.10
CA SER A 593 -10.09 3.53 -7.85
C SER A 593 -10.91 4.82 -7.82
N GLY A 594 -11.96 4.87 -7.02
CA GLY A 594 -12.73 6.09 -6.84
C GLY A 594 -13.94 5.90 -5.96
N ALA A 595 -14.91 6.79 -6.14
CA ALA A 595 -16.06 6.90 -5.27
C ALA A 595 -17.36 6.59 -6.01
N TYR A 596 -18.27 5.94 -5.30
CA TYR A 596 -19.62 5.68 -5.76
C TYR A 596 -20.56 6.78 -5.28
N ASN A 597 -21.44 7.27 -6.15
CA ASN A 597 -22.43 8.28 -5.81
C ASN A 597 -23.74 7.60 -5.40
N GLU A 598 -23.93 7.46 -4.09
CA GLU A 598 -25.11 6.82 -3.51
C GLU A 598 -26.40 7.64 -3.66
N THR A 599 -26.30 8.90 -4.08
CA THR A 599 -27.48 9.77 -4.30
C THR A 599 -27.91 9.84 -5.76
N ALA A 600 -27.11 9.29 -6.69
CA ALA A 600 -27.48 9.18 -8.10
C ALA A 600 -28.64 8.20 -8.29
N ALA A 601 -29.63 8.56 -9.11
CA ALA A 601 -30.75 7.66 -9.39
C ALA A 601 -30.29 6.53 -10.34
N PRO A 602 -30.91 5.33 -10.27
CA PRO A 602 -30.66 4.27 -11.25
C PRO A 602 -30.95 4.77 -12.66
N GLY A 603 -29.92 4.80 -13.52
CA GLY A 603 -30.00 5.34 -14.88
C GLY A 603 -29.28 6.69 -15.10
N ASP A 604 -28.81 7.34 -14.03
CA ASP A 604 -28.01 8.57 -14.14
C ASP A 604 -26.55 8.26 -14.52
N ASP A 605 -25.98 9.04 -15.44
CA ASP A 605 -24.57 8.91 -15.88
C ASP A 605 -23.52 9.21 -14.78
N GLU A 606 -23.97 9.59 -13.58
CA GLU A 606 -23.16 10.04 -12.44
C GLU A 606 -23.05 9.02 -11.29
N LEU A 607 -23.20 7.72 -11.58
CA LEU A 607 -23.04 6.65 -10.56
C LEU A 607 -21.64 6.63 -9.91
N PHE A 608 -20.62 7.14 -10.61
CA PHE A 608 -19.30 7.39 -10.05
C PHE A 608 -19.06 8.89 -9.94
N ILE A 609 -18.44 9.35 -8.84
CA ILE A 609 -18.15 10.77 -8.62
C ILE A 609 -17.18 11.32 -9.68
N ASP A 610 -16.28 10.47 -10.19
CA ASP A 610 -15.39 10.78 -11.31
C ASP A 610 -15.61 9.75 -12.43
N SER A 611 -15.81 10.23 -13.66
CA SER A 611 -16.12 9.42 -14.84
C SER A 611 -15.02 8.43 -15.27
N ARG A 612 -13.83 8.55 -14.67
CA ARG A 612 -12.67 7.66 -14.88
C ARG A 612 -12.58 6.58 -13.83
N THR A 613 -13.37 6.68 -12.77
CA THR A 613 -13.50 5.61 -11.78
C THR A 613 -14.07 4.38 -12.48
N THR A 614 -13.38 3.26 -12.34
CA THR A 614 -13.88 1.97 -12.82
C THR A 614 -14.17 1.01 -11.69
N ILE A 615 -13.65 1.28 -10.49
CA ILE A 615 -13.87 0.50 -9.28
C ILE A 615 -14.11 1.46 -8.13
N ALA A 616 -15.22 1.28 -7.43
CA ALA A 616 -15.50 1.94 -6.17
C ALA A 616 -15.77 0.90 -5.10
N LEU A 617 -15.45 1.24 -3.86
CA LEU A 617 -15.93 0.48 -2.71
C LEU A 617 -17.13 1.25 -2.17
N ARG A 618 -18.33 0.68 -2.28
CA ARG A 618 -19.53 1.30 -1.72
C ARG A 618 -19.69 0.90 -0.25
N SER A 619 -20.40 1.73 0.51
CA SER A 619 -20.79 1.40 1.87
C SER A 619 -22.25 1.79 2.07
N ARG A 620 -23.05 0.88 2.61
CA ARG A 620 -24.47 1.09 2.88
C ARG A 620 -24.71 0.86 4.37
N GLU A 621 -25.19 1.88 5.09
CA GLU A 621 -25.34 1.80 6.55
C GLU A 621 -26.71 2.24 7.07
N LEU A 622 -27.16 1.52 8.10
CA LEU A 622 -28.07 2.00 9.14
C LEU A 622 -27.20 2.41 10.35
N GLU A 623 -27.46 3.56 10.98
CA GLU A 623 -26.89 3.87 12.29
C GLU A 623 -27.96 3.66 13.36
N LYS A 624 -27.57 3.07 14.49
CA LYS A 624 -28.39 3.13 15.70
C LYS A 624 -28.23 4.49 16.36
N GLU A 625 -29.34 5.16 16.67
CA GLU A 625 -29.29 6.42 17.44
C GLU A 625 -28.56 6.23 18.79
N ASP A 626 -28.64 5.04 19.37
CA ASP A 626 -27.78 4.58 20.46
C ASP A 626 -27.63 3.04 20.51
N ARG A 627 -26.67 2.54 21.29
CA ARG A 627 -26.41 1.09 21.43
C ARG A 627 -27.57 0.25 21.98
N THR A 628 -28.61 0.88 22.50
CA THR A 628 -29.80 0.24 23.07
C THR A 628 -31.02 0.32 22.16
N ALA A 629 -30.93 1.03 21.03
CA ALA A 629 -31.95 1.03 20.00
C ALA A 629 -32.16 -0.39 19.46
N ASP A 630 -33.43 -0.78 19.38
CA ASP A 630 -33.89 -2.07 18.87
C ASP A 630 -34.32 -1.89 17.41
N CYS A 631 -33.49 -2.34 16.48
CA CYS A 631 -33.80 -2.25 15.05
C CYS A 631 -34.70 -3.39 14.55
N THR A 632 -35.25 -4.25 15.43
CA THR A 632 -36.14 -5.36 15.02
C THR A 632 -37.61 -4.96 14.89
N ASP A 633 -38.02 -3.79 15.40
CA ASP A 633 -39.41 -3.33 15.36
C ASP A 633 -39.76 -2.64 14.01
N PRO A 634 -40.64 -3.21 13.17
CA PRO A 634 -41.07 -2.58 11.93
C PRO A 634 -41.90 -1.29 12.13
N ALA A 635 -42.39 -1.01 13.34
CA ALA A 635 -43.11 0.22 13.65
C ALA A 635 -42.19 1.39 14.05
N GLU A 636 -40.97 1.10 14.52
CA GLU A 636 -39.94 2.09 14.90
C GLU A 636 -38.58 1.74 14.25
N PRO A 637 -38.46 1.75 12.92
CA PRO A 637 -37.22 1.38 12.25
C PRO A 637 -36.10 2.38 12.56
N CYS A 638 -34.88 1.85 12.74
CA CYS A 638 -33.67 2.66 12.85
C CYS A 638 -33.52 3.60 11.63
N ARG A 639 -33.05 4.83 11.86
CA ARG A 639 -32.85 5.79 10.77
C ARG A 639 -31.74 5.30 9.83
N THR A 640 -32.00 5.36 8.53
CA THR A 640 -30.95 5.33 7.50
C THR A 640 -30.16 6.63 7.60
N LEU A 641 -28.89 6.53 8.00
CA LEU A 641 -27.97 7.64 7.85
C LEU A 641 -27.56 7.79 6.37
N PRO A 642 -26.98 8.96 6.01
CA PRO A 642 -26.18 9.04 4.81
C PRO A 642 -25.12 7.92 4.82
N PRO A 643 -24.79 7.35 3.66
CA PRO A 643 -23.81 6.27 3.55
C PRO A 643 -22.50 6.70 4.19
N LEU A 644 -21.90 5.80 4.99
CA LEU A 644 -20.58 6.11 5.51
C LEU A 644 -19.59 6.23 4.34
N PRO A 645 -18.63 7.14 4.45
CA PRO A 645 -17.54 7.17 3.50
C PRO A 645 -16.80 5.82 3.58
N PRO A 646 -16.60 5.13 2.45
CA PRO A 646 -15.86 3.87 2.44
C PRO A 646 -14.43 4.08 2.96
N PRO A 647 -13.79 3.06 3.55
CA PRO A 647 -12.39 3.14 3.89
C PRO A 647 -11.56 3.39 2.62
N ALA A 648 -10.43 4.06 2.80
CA ALA A 648 -9.43 4.12 1.75
C ALA A 648 -9.07 2.69 1.30
N PHE A 649 -9.14 2.47 -0.01
CA PHE A 649 -8.78 1.21 -0.63
C PHE A 649 -7.85 1.44 -1.81
N PHE A 650 -7.04 0.43 -2.09
CA PHE A 650 -6.14 0.36 -3.22
C PHE A 650 -6.49 -0.86 -4.06
N ILE A 651 -6.21 -0.78 -5.35
CA ILE A 651 -6.30 -1.91 -6.24
C ILE A 651 -4.92 -2.57 -6.30
N GLY A 652 -4.87 -3.88 -6.11
CA GLY A 652 -3.68 -4.70 -6.30
C GLY A 652 -3.88 -5.66 -7.46
N VAL A 653 -2.87 -5.82 -8.30
CA VAL A 653 -2.86 -6.78 -9.42
C VAL A 653 -1.90 -7.95 -9.20
N GLY A 654 -1.48 -8.13 -7.95
CA GLY A 654 -0.52 -9.16 -7.55
C GLY A 654 0.85 -8.99 -8.23
N ASP A 655 1.50 -10.12 -8.47
CA ASP A 655 2.83 -10.22 -9.12
C ASP A 655 2.71 -10.36 -10.65
N GLY A 656 1.50 -10.14 -11.18
CA GLY A 656 1.14 -10.25 -12.59
C GLY A 656 0.14 -11.38 -12.89
N PRO A 657 -0.08 -11.67 -14.18
CA PRO A 657 -1.09 -12.64 -14.60
C PRO A 657 -0.74 -14.06 -14.14
N VAL A 658 -1.75 -14.79 -13.71
CA VAL A 658 -1.63 -16.19 -13.25
C VAL A 658 -2.23 -17.14 -14.28
N VAL A 659 -1.68 -18.35 -14.36
CA VAL A 659 -2.21 -19.40 -15.24
C VAL A 659 -3.27 -20.21 -14.48
N ILE A 660 -4.50 -20.26 -14.99
CA ILE A 660 -5.58 -21.13 -14.51
C ILE A 660 -6.02 -22.03 -15.66
N GLY A 661 -5.72 -23.33 -15.54
CA GLY A 661 -5.87 -24.26 -16.67
C GLY A 661 -4.89 -23.90 -17.79
N ASP A 662 -5.40 -23.59 -18.98
CA ASP A 662 -4.62 -23.20 -20.16
C ASP A 662 -4.72 -21.69 -20.47
N VAL A 663 -5.29 -20.88 -19.57
CA VAL A 663 -5.54 -19.45 -19.78
C VAL A 663 -4.78 -18.61 -18.76
N ARG A 664 -4.15 -17.52 -19.22
CA ARG A 664 -3.58 -16.47 -18.35
C ARG A 664 -4.67 -15.49 -17.97
N VAL A 665 -4.79 -15.22 -16.68
CA VAL A 665 -5.83 -14.36 -16.12
C VAL A 665 -5.26 -13.39 -15.10
N THR A 666 -5.90 -12.24 -14.93
CA THR A 666 -5.58 -11.33 -13.83
C THR A 666 -6.40 -11.69 -12.59
N ARG A 667 -5.74 -11.73 -11.43
CA ARG A 667 -6.39 -11.69 -10.11
C ARG A 667 -6.22 -10.30 -9.53
N MET A 668 -7.33 -9.61 -9.38
CA MET A 668 -7.38 -8.27 -8.82
C MET A 668 -7.78 -8.36 -7.36
N ASN A 669 -7.05 -7.66 -6.49
CA ASN A 669 -7.33 -7.58 -5.07
C ASN A 669 -7.76 -6.16 -4.72
N ILE A 670 -8.77 -6.03 -3.87
CA ILE A 670 -9.15 -4.76 -3.25
C ILE A 670 -8.55 -4.77 -1.87
N LEU A 671 -7.55 -3.92 -1.69
CA LEU A 671 -6.80 -3.76 -0.45
C LEU A 671 -7.40 -2.58 0.30
N HIS A 672 -8.21 -2.84 1.31
CA HIS A 672 -8.79 -1.81 2.15
C HIS A 672 -8.15 -1.87 3.55
N ARG A 673 -8.30 -0.78 4.31
CA ARG A 673 -8.05 -0.81 5.75
C ARG A 673 -9.15 -1.59 6.47
N ASP A 674 -8.87 -1.96 7.72
CA ASP A 674 -9.85 -2.60 8.60
C ASP A 674 -11.16 -1.78 8.61
N PHE A 675 -12.25 -2.47 8.33
CA PHE A 675 -13.58 -1.88 8.41
C PHE A 675 -14.26 -2.18 9.75
N LEU A 676 -15.31 -1.43 10.08
CA LEU A 676 -16.15 -1.73 11.24
C LEU A 676 -17.13 -2.83 10.87
N THR A 677 -17.13 -3.93 11.62
CA THR A 677 -18.17 -4.96 11.47
C THR A 677 -19.52 -4.42 11.98
N ALA A 678 -20.61 -5.08 11.59
CA ALA A 678 -21.93 -4.82 12.17
C ALA A 678 -21.91 -4.91 13.71
N ASN A 679 -21.12 -5.84 14.27
CA ASN A 679 -20.94 -5.98 15.71
C ASN A 679 -20.20 -4.78 16.33
N ASP A 680 -19.17 -4.24 15.65
CA ASP A 680 -18.45 -3.05 16.10
C ASP A 680 -19.37 -1.82 16.17
N LEU A 681 -20.31 -1.73 15.23
CA LEU A 681 -21.34 -0.72 15.13
C LEU A 681 -22.52 -0.94 16.11
N GLY A 682 -22.55 -2.08 16.83
CA GLY A 682 -23.50 -2.34 17.91
C GLY A 682 -24.80 -3.04 17.48
N PHE A 683 -24.80 -3.68 16.31
CA PHE A 683 -25.89 -4.57 15.87
C PHE A 683 -25.82 -5.93 16.58
N THR A 684 -26.97 -6.47 16.94
CA THR A 684 -27.13 -7.82 17.49
C THR A 684 -27.45 -8.82 16.37
N LEU A 685 -27.20 -10.11 16.63
CA LEU A 685 -27.52 -11.18 15.67
C LEU A 685 -29.01 -11.19 15.30
N ASP A 686 -29.91 -10.86 16.23
CA ASP A 686 -31.35 -10.81 15.97
C ASP A 686 -31.73 -9.62 15.05
N GLU A 687 -31.02 -8.49 15.15
CA GLU A 687 -31.22 -7.34 14.25
C GLU A 687 -30.63 -7.57 12.86
N ILE A 688 -29.53 -8.30 12.79
CA ILE A 688 -28.94 -8.82 11.55
C ILE A 688 -29.89 -9.85 10.90
N ALA A 689 -30.50 -10.70 11.72
CA ALA A 689 -31.43 -11.76 11.33
C ALA A 689 -32.79 -11.23 10.83
N ALA A 690 -33.26 -10.13 11.41
CA ALA A 690 -34.56 -9.56 11.12
C ALA A 690 -34.69 -8.99 9.68
N GLY A 691 -33.62 -9.00 8.88
CA GLY A 691 -33.71 -8.77 7.45
C GLY A 691 -34.38 -7.43 7.12
N HIS A 692 -33.83 -6.31 7.61
CA HIS A 692 -33.96 -5.10 6.82
C HIS A 692 -33.21 -5.37 5.52
N ASP A 693 -33.95 -5.68 4.46
CA ASP A 693 -33.53 -6.30 3.18
C ASP A 693 -32.25 -5.72 2.53
N GLU A 694 -31.66 -4.64 3.05
CA GLU A 694 -30.51 -3.95 2.49
C GLU A 694 -29.64 -3.17 3.52
N GLY A 695 -29.71 -3.46 4.83
CA GLY A 695 -29.36 -2.49 5.89
C GLY A 695 -28.13 -2.73 6.80
N ILE A 696 -27.32 -3.76 6.57
CA ILE A 696 -26.14 -4.06 7.40
C ILE A 696 -24.89 -3.44 6.76
N PRO A 697 -23.95 -2.84 7.53
CA PRO A 697 -22.67 -2.33 7.02
C PRO A 697 -21.92 -3.43 6.28
N LEU A 698 -22.03 -3.39 4.95
CA LEU A 698 -21.37 -4.29 4.02
C LEU A 698 -20.63 -3.40 3.03
N TYR A 699 -19.31 -3.52 3.04
CA TYR A 699 -18.48 -2.89 2.03
C TYR A 699 -18.55 -3.76 0.79
N GLU A 700 -19.05 -3.20 -0.29
CA GLU A 700 -19.27 -3.95 -1.52
C GLU A 700 -18.50 -3.30 -2.66
N PRO A 701 -17.69 -4.05 -3.41
CA PRO A 701 -17.02 -3.49 -4.55
C PRO A 701 -18.01 -3.34 -5.71
N VAL A 702 -18.08 -2.12 -6.22
CA VAL A 702 -18.83 -1.77 -7.41
C VAL A 702 -17.86 -1.68 -8.57
N VAL A 703 -18.08 -2.52 -9.58
CA VAL A 703 -17.23 -2.59 -10.77
C VAL A 703 -17.98 -2.02 -11.97
N GLY A 704 -17.38 -1.03 -12.61
CA GLY A 704 -17.88 -0.39 -13.82
C GLY A 704 -17.52 -1.18 -15.09
N ALA A 705 -18.35 -1.08 -16.13
CA ALA A 705 -18.10 -1.75 -17.41
C ALA A 705 -16.90 -1.21 -18.22
N ARG A 706 -16.22 -0.18 -17.74
CA ARG A 706 -15.09 0.45 -18.43
C ARG A 706 -13.73 -0.19 -18.10
N ILE A 707 -13.69 -1.23 -17.27
CA ILE A 707 -12.48 -2.04 -17.09
C ILE A 707 -12.19 -2.80 -18.39
N LYS A 708 -10.97 -2.66 -18.91
CA LYS A 708 -10.52 -3.22 -20.19
C LYS A 708 -9.62 -4.41 -19.97
N ASP A 709 -9.65 -5.38 -20.88
CA ASP A 709 -8.64 -6.44 -20.95
C ASP A 709 -7.32 -5.92 -21.55
N SER A 710 -6.27 -6.75 -21.56
CA SER A 710 -5.00 -6.44 -22.23
C SER A 710 -5.11 -6.35 -23.76
N ARG A 711 -6.31 -6.50 -24.33
CA ARG A 711 -6.65 -6.28 -25.74
C ARG A 711 -7.60 -5.09 -25.90
N GLN A 712 -7.77 -4.27 -24.86
CA GLN A 712 -8.63 -3.09 -24.85
C GLN A 712 -10.15 -3.40 -24.96
N ASN A 713 -10.58 -4.64 -24.70
CA ASN A 713 -12.00 -5.00 -24.69
C ASN A 713 -12.59 -4.81 -23.30
N CYS A 714 -13.74 -4.16 -23.26
CA CYS A 714 -14.40 -3.81 -22.03
C CYS A 714 -15.20 -4.97 -21.44
N PHE A 715 -15.08 -5.12 -20.12
CA PHE A 715 -15.93 -5.98 -19.33
C PHE A 715 -17.39 -5.51 -19.43
N TYR A 716 -18.29 -6.43 -19.78
CA TYR A 716 -19.71 -6.12 -19.83
C TYR A 716 -20.49 -6.97 -18.82
N PRO A 717 -20.95 -6.37 -17.70
CA PRO A 717 -21.49 -7.15 -16.59
C PRO A 717 -22.78 -7.93 -16.90
N SER A 718 -23.58 -7.49 -17.87
CA SER A 718 -24.94 -8.00 -18.09
C SER A 718 -25.07 -9.25 -18.95
N ARG A 719 -23.97 -9.71 -19.59
CA ARG A 719 -24.08 -10.69 -20.67
C ARG A 719 -24.01 -12.16 -20.27
N TYR A 720 -23.35 -12.55 -19.16
CA TYR A 720 -23.12 -13.99 -18.90
C TYR A 720 -22.93 -14.45 -17.44
N ILE A 721 -22.98 -13.57 -16.43
CA ILE A 721 -23.13 -14.06 -15.05
C ILE A 721 -24.57 -14.59 -14.96
N ARG A 722 -24.77 -15.84 -14.51
CA ARG A 722 -26.12 -16.38 -14.32
C ARG A 722 -26.88 -15.45 -13.37
N CYS A 723 -27.79 -14.68 -13.95
CA CYS A 723 -28.79 -13.85 -13.31
C CYS A 723 -29.83 -14.69 -12.56
N ASP A 724 -29.37 -15.49 -11.61
CA ASP A 724 -30.20 -16.22 -10.66
C ASP A 724 -29.39 -16.39 -9.37
N MET A 725 -29.24 -15.28 -8.65
CA MET A 725 -28.94 -15.30 -7.22
C MET A 725 -30.20 -14.79 -6.54
N GLY A 726 -30.83 -15.66 -5.74
CA GLY A 726 -32.19 -15.48 -5.26
C GLY A 726 -32.44 -14.13 -4.60
N GLY A 727 -33.55 -13.50 -4.99
CA GLY A 727 -34.26 -12.53 -4.16
C GLY A 727 -33.86 -11.06 -4.25
N HIS A 728 -32.61 -10.70 -4.59
CA HIS A 728 -32.20 -9.28 -4.66
C HIS A 728 -31.94 -8.84 -6.11
N ALA A 729 -32.74 -7.88 -6.57
CA ALA A 729 -32.81 -7.42 -7.95
C ALA A 729 -31.61 -6.54 -8.35
N SER A 730 -30.56 -7.11 -8.96
CA SER A 730 -29.54 -6.28 -9.64
C SER A 730 -28.65 -7.07 -10.61
N CYS A 731 -29.26 -7.68 -11.64
CA CYS A 731 -28.51 -7.81 -12.88
C CYS A 731 -28.35 -6.43 -13.49
N CYS A 732 -27.11 -6.07 -13.84
CA CYS A 732 -26.79 -4.86 -14.57
C CYS A 732 -27.61 -4.75 -15.86
N ASN A 733 -28.75 -4.06 -15.80
CA ASN A 733 -29.64 -3.73 -16.90
C ASN A 733 -30.42 -4.89 -17.57
N ALA A 734 -31.75 -4.79 -17.53
CA ALA A 734 -32.70 -5.61 -18.29
C ALA A 734 -32.99 -5.07 -19.71
N THR A 735 -32.47 -3.88 -20.08
CA THR A 735 -32.90 -3.10 -21.27
C THR A 735 -31.79 -2.42 -22.10
N GLY A 736 -30.52 -2.46 -21.70
CA GLY A 736 -29.38 -2.14 -22.59
C GLY A 736 -29.14 -0.66 -22.93
N SER A 737 -29.56 0.28 -22.07
CA SER A 737 -29.44 1.73 -22.33
C SER A 737 -28.83 2.57 -21.19
N ASP A 738 -28.45 1.98 -20.05
CA ASP A 738 -28.14 2.72 -18.81
C ASP A 738 -26.69 2.51 -18.32
N PRO A 739 -26.09 3.48 -17.60
CA PRO A 739 -24.70 3.47 -17.14
C PRO A 739 -24.37 2.23 -16.29
N PHE A 740 -23.34 1.52 -16.75
CA PHE A 740 -23.05 0.15 -16.37
C PHE A 740 -22.21 0.04 -15.08
N SER A 741 -22.82 -0.30 -13.96
CA SER A 741 -22.10 -0.66 -12.72
C SER A 741 -22.72 -1.89 -12.09
N CYS A 742 -21.90 -2.89 -11.76
CA CYS A 742 -22.35 -4.11 -11.09
C CYS A 742 -21.87 -4.14 -9.64
N PRO A 743 -22.80 -4.08 -8.67
CA PRO A 743 -22.48 -4.40 -7.29
C PRO A 743 -22.15 -5.90 -7.23
N ILE A 744 -21.00 -6.24 -6.68
CA ILE A 744 -20.55 -7.63 -6.55
C ILE A 744 -20.80 -8.06 -5.11
N GLY A 745 -21.95 -8.72 -4.88
CA GLY A 745 -22.35 -9.17 -3.55
C GLY A 745 -21.29 -10.07 -2.90
N LEU A 746 -20.93 -9.75 -1.65
CA LEU A 746 -20.02 -10.51 -0.78
C LEU A 746 -20.80 -11.26 0.30
#